data_AF-A0A927LRZ6-F1
#
_entry.id   AF-A0A927LRZ6-F1
#
_cell.length_a   1.000
_cell.length_b   1.000
_cell.length_c   1.000
_cell.angle_alpha   90.00
_cell.angle_beta   90.00
_cell.angle_gamma   90.00
#
_symmetry.space_group_name_H-M   'P 1'
#
loop_
_entity.id
_entity.type
_entity.pdbx_description
1 polymer ?
#
loop_
_entity_poly.entity_id
_entity_poly.type
_entity_poly.pdbx_seq_one_letter_code
_entity_poly.pdbx_strand_id
1 'polypeptide(L)'
;MRLILLLVLLFSFQWSAAAADSAGTAADASDKVYQLVPKDWGIYDDGTHPVETTKGFNDALKWAHENGKTTFKVPAGTYLIKKQDPKLFLDTSARINMVPDMTFELDEKAVIQKETNGFTGYQTLHIGYGANNVTIKGGTFRGDKDSHDYSARGTHEGGYGIVTEGAINVTIDGVKSVNFTGDGLFIGGKGTMIQDLYETSFVSGSIDEKGNPIADPGKIRLKSLLNFNNPIFQTEREFELSNRQKLPNTFDVFFYKQDGSFLTSLKDQQVRQIMKIPDGAASFNIVFKQAGSVGSYVEFWQRAVSKEVVVKNSEFAFNRRQGITIAGGDQVTITNNELHDMKGTAPQAGIDVEAGYGENGHMNSNIFIKENRFYNNASYDVVLYDGHHATVEGNHLASKGVIGLAVSPPFTNALIKDNHFDGTSIYAYHDVKFEGNEMNNSYTFLEGPNISIDGMTFTDSKFAISSKQPFGVEASNVTMNNNKSGELSIWGSPIHLSNIVLNGGAMTGGVAKGSIFDRIKIVNATSMNLPLGTYNDCDLESLGGSINGGIMLDDAGAYAFNGCTIRVNQGILVNNEKAEVTVTDSSFELIDKLYAFKAVKAAKVVFENNVLEANQFARPTDYMVMIGDYWTRNNPSTVKEAIIRGNTLTSNIESEGISTRYAGTGSSNYTVENNVLTNAKVKLLETDRKANNLEQ
;
A
#
# COMPACT_ATOMS: atom_id res chain seq x y z
N MET A 1 -48.96 -26.76 44.39
CA MET A 1 -48.61 -25.53 43.63
C MET A 1 -47.56 -25.94 42.61
N ARG A 2 -47.84 -25.73 41.32
CA ARG A 2 -46.97 -26.14 40.19
C ARG A 2 -45.65 -25.38 40.23
N LEU A 3 -44.53 -26.06 39.98
CA LEU A 3 -43.53 -25.59 39.01
C LEU A 3 -42.63 -26.75 38.57
N ILE A 4 -42.55 -26.91 37.25
CA ILE A 4 -41.74 -27.87 36.49
C ILE A 4 -40.36 -27.25 36.30
N LEU A 5 -39.28 -28.03 36.47
CA LEU A 5 -38.02 -27.73 35.79
C LEU A 5 -37.31 -29.02 35.35
N LEU A 6 -36.68 -28.87 34.19
CA LEU A 6 -36.30 -29.83 33.17
C LEU A 6 -35.10 -30.71 33.56
N LEU A 7 -35.18 -32.00 33.24
CA LEU A 7 -34.10 -32.99 33.36
C LEU A 7 -33.35 -33.07 32.01
N VAL A 8 -32.06 -32.76 31.98
CA VAL A 8 -31.19 -32.98 30.81
C VAL A 8 -30.56 -34.37 30.94
N LEU A 9 -30.97 -35.31 30.08
CA LEU A 9 -30.37 -36.64 29.94
C LEU A 9 -29.14 -36.55 29.03
N LEU A 10 -27.96 -36.77 29.60
CA LEU A 10 -26.72 -37.06 28.89
C LEU A 10 -26.75 -38.52 28.40
N PHE A 11 -26.83 -38.72 27.08
CA PHE A 11 -26.60 -40.03 26.45
C PHE A 11 -25.10 -40.27 26.34
N SER A 12 -24.58 -41.20 27.16
CA SER A 12 -23.25 -41.78 27.01
C SER A 12 -23.29 -42.85 25.89
N PHE A 13 -22.73 -42.53 24.73
CA PHE A 13 -22.40 -43.55 23.73
C PHE A 13 -21.08 -44.21 24.11
N GLN A 14 -21.14 -45.49 24.51
CA GLN A 14 -19.97 -46.35 24.57
C GLN A 14 -19.56 -46.72 23.15
N TRP A 15 -18.34 -46.35 22.76
CA TRP A 15 -17.66 -46.92 21.60
C TRP A 15 -16.64 -47.91 22.11
N SER A 16 -16.87 -49.20 21.82
CA SER A 16 -15.89 -50.25 21.99
C SER A 16 -14.76 -50.05 20.99
N ALA A 17 -13.58 -49.66 21.48
CA ALA A 17 -12.35 -49.66 20.70
C ALA A 17 -11.94 -51.12 20.40
N ALA A 18 -12.19 -51.58 19.17
CA ALA A 18 -11.41 -52.68 18.63
C ALA A 18 -10.01 -52.13 18.36
N ALA A 19 -8.99 -52.72 18.99
CA ALA A 19 -7.60 -52.44 18.72
C ALA A 19 -7.30 -52.81 17.26
N ALA A 20 -7.29 -51.81 16.37
CA ALA A 20 -6.77 -51.95 15.03
C ALA A 20 -5.24 -51.90 15.10
N ASP A 21 -4.63 -52.89 14.47
CA ASP A 21 -3.21 -53.15 14.38
C ASP A 21 -2.45 -51.92 13.86
N SER A 22 -1.66 -51.27 14.71
CA SER A 22 -0.86 -50.07 14.37
C SER A 22 0.44 -50.39 13.62
N ALA A 23 0.61 -51.63 13.14
CA ALA A 23 1.75 -52.04 12.33
C ALA A 23 1.59 -51.69 10.84
N GLY A 24 0.36 -51.44 10.37
CA GLY A 24 0.05 -51.16 8.96
C GLY A 24 0.32 -49.73 8.48
N THR A 25 0.49 -48.74 9.37
CA THR A 25 0.61 -47.31 8.99
C THR A 25 2.05 -46.82 8.83
N ALA A 26 3.01 -47.43 9.52
CA ALA A 26 4.42 -47.05 9.43
C ALA A 26 5.14 -47.63 8.19
N ALA A 27 4.78 -48.86 7.80
CA ALA A 27 5.30 -49.48 6.57
C ALA A 27 4.79 -48.77 5.31
N ASP A 28 3.51 -48.38 5.30
CA ASP A 28 2.85 -47.66 4.20
C ASP A 28 3.36 -46.22 4.07
N ALA A 29 3.68 -45.55 5.19
CA ALA A 29 4.35 -44.25 5.18
C ALA A 29 5.81 -44.32 4.69
N SER A 30 6.54 -45.41 4.99
CA SER A 30 7.91 -45.60 4.50
C SER A 30 7.98 -45.81 2.99
N ASP A 31 6.98 -46.45 2.40
CA ASP A 31 6.91 -46.68 0.96
C ASP A 31 6.65 -45.38 0.18
N LYS A 32 6.12 -44.33 0.81
CA LYS A 32 5.92 -43.02 0.17
C LYS A 32 7.18 -42.16 0.07
N VAL A 33 8.27 -42.54 0.74
CA VAL A 33 9.52 -41.78 0.77
C VAL A 33 10.56 -42.42 -0.15
N TYR A 34 11.10 -41.63 -1.06
CA TYR A 34 12.30 -41.98 -1.81
C TYR A 34 13.50 -41.22 -1.26
N GLN A 35 14.51 -41.95 -0.79
CA GLN A 35 15.81 -41.41 -0.41
C GLN A 35 16.71 -41.47 -1.65
N LEU A 36 17.13 -40.31 -2.18
CA LEU A 36 17.98 -40.30 -3.36
C LEU A 36 19.32 -40.99 -3.06
N VAL A 37 19.65 -41.96 -3.91
CA VAL A 37 20.98 -42.57 -3.99
C VAL A 37 21.62 -42.04 -5.29
N PRO A 38 22.50 -41.01 -5.23
CA PRO A 38 22.94 -40.28 -6.42
C PRO A 38 23.50 -41.17 -7.54
N LYS A 39 24.33 -42.15 -7.19
CA LYS A 39 24.95 -43.11 -8.13
C LYS A 39 23.95 -43.90 -8.97
N ASP A 40 22.74 -44.16 -8.46
CA ASP A 40 21.74 -44.98 -9.15
C ASP A 40 21.14 -44.22 -10.36
N TRP A 41 21.28 -42.89 -10.35
CA TRP A 41 20.77 -41.97 -11.38
C TRP A 41 21.87 -41.23 -12.13
N GLY A 42 23.15 -41.56 -11.88
CA GLY A 42 24.28 -40.84 -12.46
C GLY A 42 24.41 -39.39 -11.96
N ILE A 43 23.94 -39.10 -10.75
CA ILE A 43 24.01 -37.79 -10.11
C ILE A 43 25.34 -37.68 -9.35
N TYR A 44 26.01 -36.53 -9.49
CA TYR A 44 27.25 -36.19 -8.78
C TYR A 44 26.97 -35.10 -7.73
N ASP A 45 27.54 -35.28 -6.55
CA ASP A 45 27.33 -34.46 -5.35
C ASP A 45 28.59 -33.68 -4.92
N ASP A 46 29.58 -33.57 -5.80
CA ASP A 46 30.88 -32.92 -5.59
C ASP A 46 31.03 -31.59 -6.37
N GLY A 47 29.94 -31.09 -6.96
CA GLY A 47 29.93 -29.88 -7.78
C GLY A 47 30.44 -30.08 -9.21
N THR A 48 30.45 -31.32 -9.72
CA THR A 48 30.88 -31.64 -11.09
C THR A 48 29.75 -32.25 -11.94
N HIS A 49 30.03 -32.59 -13.20
CA HIS A 49 29.12 -33.31 -14.13
C HIS A 49 27.69 -32.74 -14.20
N PRO A 50 27.54 -31.48 -14.62
CA PRO A 50 26.24 -30.81 -14.51
C PRO A 50 25.18 -31.38 -15.46
N VAL A 51 25.58 -31.91 -16.63
CA VAL A 51 24.67 -32.52 -17.61
C VAL A 51 24.04 -33.78 -17.02
N GLU A 52 24.87 -34.68 -16.51
CA GLU A 52 24.48 -35.95 -15.90
C GLU A 52 23.65 -35.72 -14.65
N THR A 53 24.10 -34.84 -13.76
CA THR A 53 23.41 -34.46 -12.52
C THR A 53 22.00 -33.91 -12.79
N THR A 54 21.86 -32.96 -13.72
CA THR A 54 20.55 -32.38 -14.03
C THR A 54 19.60 -33.39 -14.65
N LYS A 55 20.11 -34.22 -15.57
CA LYS A 55 19.31 -35.30 -16.17
C LYS A 55 18.89 -36.33 -15.12
N GLY A 56 19.82 -36.75 -14.27
CA GLY A 56 19.59 -37.73 -13.21
C GLY A 56 18.52 -37.29 -12.23
N PHE A 57 18.52 -36.02 -11.79
CA PHE A 57 17.44 -35.48 -10.94
C PHE A 57 16.07 -35.58 -11.60
N ASN A 58 15.97 -35.15 -12.87
CA ASN A 58 14.70 -35.19 -13.60
C ASN A 58 14.20 -36.63 -13.80
N ASP A 59 15.08 -37.57 -14.12
CA ASP A 59 14.73 -38.98 -14.27
C ASP A 59 14.29 -39.59 -12.92
N ALA A 60 15.02 -39.30 -11.84
CA ALA A 60 14.73 -39.81 -10.51
C ALA A 60 13.39 -39.30 -9.97
N LEU A 61 13.11 -38.00 -10.11
CA LEU A 61 11.86 -37.39 -9.68
C LEU A 61 10.67 -37.97 -10.44
N LYS A 62 10.80 -38.09 -11.77
CA LYS A 62 9.77 -38.70 -12.61
C LYS A 62 9.49 -40.13 -12.18
N TRP A 63 10.54 -40.95 -12.01
CA TRP A 63 10.38 -42.32 -11.54
C TRP A 63 9.72 -42.39 -10.17
N ALA A 64 10.14 -41.53 -9.23
CA ALA A 64 9.58 -41.51 -7.88
C ALA A 64 8.07 -41.23 -7.93
N HIS A 65 7.63 -40.25 -8.71
CA HIS A 65 6.22 -39.95 -8.90
C HIS A 65 5.46 -41.11 -9.58
N GLU A 66 5.99 -41.67 -10.67
CA GLU A 66 5.37 -42.82 -11.37
C GLU A 66 5.28 -44.09 -10.48
N ASN A 67 6.13 -44.20 -9.46
CA ASN A 67 6.12 -45.28 -8.48
C ASN A 67 5.44 -44.88 -7.16
N GLY A 68 4.58 -43.85 -7.19
CA GLY A 68 3.69 -43.50 -6.09
C GLY A 68 4.37 -42.91 -4.85
N LYS A 69 5.62 -42.44 -4.99
CA LYS A 69 6.35 -41.72 -3.94
C LYS A 69 5.85 -40.28 -3.89
N THR A 70 5.74 -39.73 -2.68
CA THR A 70 5.26 -38.36 -2.44
C THR A 70 6.29 -37.51 -1.69
N THR A 71 7.41 -38.11 -1.27
CA THR A 71 8.55 -37.39 -0.70
C THR A 71 9.83 -37.87 -1.37
N PHE A 72 10.62 -36.93 -1.89
CA PHE A 72 11.92 -37.15 -2.49
C PHE A 72 12.97 -36.43 -1.65
N LYS A 73 13.85 -37.18 -1.01
CA LYS A 73 14.89 -36.63 -0.13
C LYS A 73 16.24 -36.56 -0.83
N VAL A 74 16.90 -35.41 -0.75
CA VAL A 74 18.23 -35.18 -1.33
C VAL A 74 19.27 -35.17 -0.19
N PRO A 75 20.30 -36.04 -0.22
CA PRO A 75 21.33 -36.05 0.81
C PRO A 75 22.25 -34.82 0.72
N ALA A 76 23.11 -34.65 1.71
CA ALA A 76 24.15 -33.61 1.70
C ALA A 76 25.05 -33.74 0.46
N GLY A 77 25.44 -32.62 -0.14
CA GLY A 77 26.20 -32.61 -1.37
C GLY A 77 26.08 -31.29 -2.13
N THR A 78 26.97 -31.04 -3.07
CA THR A 78 26.86 -29.93 -4.04
C THR A 78 26.49 -30.50 -5.41
N TYR A 79 25.30 -30.18 -5.87
CA TYR A 79 24.73 -30.68 -7.12
C TYR A 79 24.73 -29.58 -8.18
N LEU A 80 25.62 -29.71 -9.17
CA LEU A 80 25.77 -28.70 -10.21
C LEU A 80 24.68 -28.86 -11.29
N ILE A 81 23.96 -27.78 -11.59
CA ILE A 81 22.87 -27.74 -12.58
C ILE A 81 23.37 -27.14 -13.90
N LYS A 82 23.22 -27.92 -14.97
CA LYS A 82 23.63 -27.63 -16.36
C LYS A 82 23.21 -26.24 -16.80
N LYS A 83 24.10 -25.49 -17.45
CA LYS A 83 23.76 -24.26 -18.16
C LYS A 83 22.91 -24.52 -19.42
N GLN A 84 22.26 -23.47 -19.92
CA GLN A 84 21.43 -23.57 -21.10
C GLN A 84 22.24 -23.92 -22.36
N ASP A 85 21.62 -24.60 -23.33
CA ASP A 85 22.13 -24.65 -24.70
C ASP A 85 21.92 -23.28 -25.38
N PRO A 86 22.97 -22.62 -25.88
CA PRO A 86 22.85 -21.32 -26.55
C PRO A 86 21.98 -21.33 -27.83
N LYS A 87 21.64 -22.51 -28.36
CA LYS A 87 20.76 -22.66 -29.53
C LYS A 87 19.27 -22.70 -29.17
N LEU A 88 18.94 -22.87 -27.90
CA LEU A 88 17.56 -22.96 -27.43
C LEU A 88 17.16 -21.61 -26.81
N PHE A 89 15.94 -21.17 -27.14
CA PHE A 89 15.34 -20.01 -26.48
C PHE A 89 15.04 -20.28 -25.00
N LEU A 90 14.63 -21.52 -24.70
CA LEU A 90 14.47 -22.04 -23.34
C LEU A 90 14.93 -23.50 -23.31
N ASP A 91 15.98 -23.81 -22.56
CA ASP A 91 16.45 -25.19 -22.37
C ASP A 91 15.81 -25.80 -21.11
N THR A 92 14.69 -26.52 -21.27
CA THR A 92 14.02 -27.19 -20.15
C THR A 92 14.82 -28.36 -19.56
N SER A 93 15.90 -28.79 -20.22
CA SER A 93 16.85 -29.79 -19.68
C SER A 93 17.93 -29.18 -18.78
N ALA A 94 18.00 -27.84 -18.68
CA ALA A 94 19.00 -27.09 -17.91
C ALA A 94 18.47 -26.61 -16.53
N ARG A 95 17.48 -27.32 -15.99
CA ARG A 95 16.82 -27.08 -14.70
C ARG A 95 16.25 -28.39 -14.13
N ILE A 96 15.99 -28.43 -12.83
CA ILE A 96 15.18 -29.49 -12.19
C ILE A 96 13.71 -29.17 -12.45
N ASN A 97 12.95 -30.10 -13.03
CA ASN A 97 11.53 -29.95 -13.30
C ASN A 97 10.74 -30.77 -12.28
N MET A 98 9.92 -30.10 -11.48
CA MET A 98 9.10 -30.75 -10.47
C MET A 98 7.92 -31.53 -11.09
N VAL A 99 7.50 -32.55 -10.36
CA VAL A 99 6.33 -33.40 -10.62
C VAL A 99 5.25 -33.09 -9.57
N PRO A 100 3.95 -33.30 -9.86
CA PRO A 100 2.89 -33.03 -8.90
C PRO A 100 2.94 -33.97 -7.69
N ASP A 101 2.27 -33.57 -6.61
CA ASP A 101 2.10 -34.34 -5.37
C ASP A 101 3.41 -34.75 -4.69
N MET A 102 4.43 -33.89 -4.78
CA MET A 102 5.80 -34.21 -4.36
C MET A 102 6.36 -33.20 -3.35
N THR A 103 6.89 -33.71 -2.23
CA THR A 103 7.78 -32.97 -1.34
C THR A 103 9.24 -33.23 -1.73
N PHE A 104 9.94 -32.20 -2.20
CA PHE A 104 11.38 -32.21 -2.46
C PHE A 104 12.12 -31.67 -1.23
N GLU A 105 12.66 -32.58 -0.42
CA GLU A 105 13.26 -32.28 0.87
C GLU A 105 14.79 -32.41 0.79
N LEU A 106 15.49 -31.30 0.98
CA LEU A 106 16.94 -31.24 0.93
C LEU A 106 17.52 -31.31 2.35
N ASP A 107 18.60 -32.07 2.50
CA ASP A 107 19.47 -31.95 3.66
C ASP A 107 19.97 -30.50 3.82
N GLU A 108 20.21 -30.04 5.04
CA GLU A 108 20.69 -28.69 5.33
C GLU A 108 22.01 -28.34 4.63
N LYS A 109 22.84 -29.36 4.32
CA LYS A 109 24.11 -29.22 3.61
C LYS A 109 24.02 -29.52 2.12
N ALA A 110 22.81 -29.80 1.61
CA ALA A 110 22.60 -29.94 0.19
C ALA A 110 22.58 -28.56 -0.49
N VAL A 111 23.34 -28.43 -1.58
CA VAL A 111 23.44 -27.21 -2.39
C VAL A 111 23.07 -27.55 -3.83
N ILE A 112 21.96 -27.00 -4.32
CA ILE A 112 21.61 -26.98 -5.75
C ILE A 112 22.28 -25.74 -6.35
N GLN A 113 23.35 -25.95 -7.11
CA GLN A 113 24.19 -24.85 -7.61
C GLN A 113 24.09 -24.69 -9.12
N LYS A 114 23.94 -23.46 -9.61
CA LYS A 114 23.99 -23.20 -11.05
C LYS A 114 25.44 -23.27 -11.58
N GLU A 115 25.64 -23.95 -12.71
CA GLU A 115 26.89 -23.90 -13.46
C GLU A 115 27.20 -22.48 -13.96
N THR A 116 28.44 -22.01 -13.77
CA THR A 116 28.93 -20.73 -14.31
C THR A 116 28.62 -20.59 -15.79
N ASN A 117 27.98 -19.49 -16.15
CA ASN A 117 27.61 -19.18 -17.53
C ASN A 117 27.55 -17.66 -17.78
N GLY A 118 27.12 -17.26 -18.97
CA GLY A 118 26.92 -15.86 -19.37
C GLY A 118 25.55 -15.61 -20.02
N PHE A 119 24.56 -16.46 -19.73
CA PHE A 119 23.22 -16.32 -20.30
C PHE A 119 22.42 -15.24 -19.57
N THR A 120 21.60 -14.52 -20.32
CA THR A 120 20.76 -13.46 -19.75
C THR A 120 19.65 -13.98 -18.84
N GLY A 121 19.37 -15.29 -18.88
CA GLY A 121 18.53 -15.96 -17.92
C GLY A 121 18.84 -17.44 -17.79
N TYR A 122 18.36 -18.05 -16.70
CA TYR A 122 18.45 -19.48 -16.38
C TYR A 122 17.54 -19.79 -15.20
N GLN A 123 17.36 -21.08 -14.89
CA GLN A 123 16.63 -21.53 -13.70
C GLN A 123 17.38 -22.68 -13.05
N THR A 124 17.28 -22.83 -11.72
CA THR A 124 17.77 -24.06 -11.04
C THR A 124 16.65 -25.07 -10.83
N LEU A 125 15.46 -24.61 -10.42
CA LEU A 125 14.29 -25.45 -10.19
C LEU A 125 13.02 -24.80 -10.74
N HIS A 126 12.14 -25.60 -11.34
CA HIS A 126 10.90 -25.15 -11.98
C HIS A 126 9.70 -26.02 -11.60
N ILE A 127 8.65 -25.36 -11.09
CA ILE A 127 7.34 -25.90 -10.75
C ILE A 127 6.35 -25.37 -11.79
N GLY A 128 6.16 -26.16 -12.85
CA GLY A 128 5.38 -25.74 -14.00
C GLY A 128 3.88 -25.98 -13.83
N TYR A 129 3.10 -25.46 -14.79
CA TYR A 129 1.66 -25.65 -14.84
C TYR A 129 1.29 -27.13 -14.82
N GLY A 130 0.40 -27.51 -13.89
CA GLY A 130 0.00 -28.89 -13.65
C GLY A 130 0.86 -29.66 -12.64
N ALA A 131 2.03 -29.14 -12.24
CA ALA A 131 2.81 -29.65 -11.10
C ALA A 131 2.24 -29.09 -9.79
N ASN A 132 0.99 -29.43 -9.50
CA ASN A 132 0.27 -28.97 -8.31
C ASN A 132 0.66 -29.78 -7.07
N ASN A 133 0.39 -29.24 -5.88
CA ASN A 133 0.65 -29.90 -4.59
C ASN A 133 2.15 -30.20 -4.38
N VAL A 134 3.01 -29.20 -4.57
CA VAL A 134 4.47 -29.35 -4.46
C VAL A 134 4.99 -28.66 -3.21
N THR A 135 5.89 -29.31 -2.47
CA THR A 135 6.62 -28.69 -1.37
C THR A 135 8.11 -28.72 -1.65
N ILE A 136 8.80 -27.59 -1.59
CA ILE A 136 10.26 -27.47 -1.59
C ILE A 136 10.71 -27.16 -0.17
N LYS A 137 11.56 -28.01 0.40
CA LYS A 137 11.93 -27.92 1.81
C LYS A 137 13.44 -27.99 2.02
N GLY A 138 14.00 -27.00 2.72
CA GLY A 138 15.40 -27.02 3.15
C GLY A 138 16.42 -26.80 2.02
N GLY A 139 17.69 -26.89 2.40
CA GLY A 139 18.84 -26.79 1.49
C GLY A 139 19.12 -25.38 0.96
N THR A 140 20.16 -25.28 0.14
CA THR A 140 20.59 -24.03 -0.49
C THR A 140 20.45 -24.10 -2.01
N PHE A 141 19.80 -23.11 -2.60
CA PHE A 141 19.79 -22.83 -4.03
C PHE A 141 20.78 -21.68 -4.26
N ARG A 142 21.81 -21.93 -5.07
CA ARG A 142 22.90 -20.98 -5.29
C ARG A 142 23.06 -20.67 -6.77
N GLY A 143 22.89 -19.40 -7.13
CA GLY A 143 23.16 -18.92 -8.48
C GLY A 143 24.65 -18.78 -8.79
N ASP A 144 24.97 -18.34 -10.00
CA ASP A 144 26.35 -18.17 -10.47
C ASP A 144 26.84 -16.72 -10.44
N LYS A 145 26.09 -15.79 -9.84
CA LYS A 145 26.33 -14.33 -9.85
C LYS A 145 27.79 -13.91 -9.65
N ASP A 146 28.49 -14.56 -8.73
CA ASP A 146 29.89 -14.21 -8.40
C ASP A 146 30.89 -14.60 -9.50
N SER A 147 30.54 -15.61 -10.30
CA SER A 147 31.35 -16.15 -11.40
C SER A 147 30.80 -15.84 -12.79
N HIS A 148 29.61 -15.23 -12.87
CA HIS A 148 28.84 -15.06 -14.10
C HIS A 148 29.56 -14.15 -15.10
N ASP A 149 29.52 -14.52 -16.37
CA ASP A 149 30.05 -13.70 -17.46
C ASP A 149 29.00 -12.69 -17.95
N TYR A 150 29.14 -11.44 -17.48
CA TYR A 150 28.28 -10.32 -17.88
C TYR A 150 28.73 -9.62 -19.18
N SER A 151 29.62 -10.23 -19.98
CA SER A 151 30.11 -9.60 -21.21
C SER A 151 29.07 -9.56 -22.34
N ALA A 152 28.06 -10.42 -22.30
CA ALA A 152 26.94 -10.37 -23.24
C ALA A 152 26.09 -9.11 -23.02
N ARG A 153 25.37 -8.67 -24.06
CA ARG A 153 24.46 -7.53 -23.94
C ARG A 153 23.19 -7.95 -23.19
N GLY A 154 22.68 -7.06 -22.34
CA GLY A 154 21.41 -7.24 -21.62
C GLY A 154 21.57 -6.96 -20.14
N THR A 155 20.46 -7.07 -19.40
CA THR A 155 20.40 -6.86 -17.95
C THR A 155 20.78 -8.12 -17.15
N HIS A 156 20.87 -9.29 -17.80
CA HIS A 156 21.14 -10.59 -17.14
C HIS A 156 20.21 -10.89 -15.96
N GLU A 157 19.00 -10.33 -15.99
CA GLU A 157 18.05 -10.36 -14.87
C GLU A 157 17.21 -11.62 -14.79
N GLY A 158 17.23 -12.48 -15.82
CA GLY A 158 16.40 -13.67 -15.89
C GLY A 158 16.99 -14.91 -15.22
N GLY A 159 18.01 -14.76 -14.37
CA GLY A 159 18.66 -15.87 -13.68
C GLY A 159 17.98 -16.15 -12.35
N TYR A 160 17.15 -17.20 -12.30
CA TYR A 160 16.27 -17.49 -11.18
C TYR A 160 16.68 -18.73 -10.38
N GLY A 161 16.43 -18.69 -9.07
CA GLY A 161 16.56 -19.86 -8.21
C GLY A 161 15.42 -20.83 -8.41
N ILE A 162 14.30 -20.55 -7.75
CA ILE A 162 13.07 -21.34 -7.81
C ILE A 162 12.05 -20.59 -8.67
N VAL A 163 11.35 -21.30 -9.55
CA VAL A 163 10.29 -20.73 -10.39
C VAL A 163 8.99 -21.50 -10.18
N THR A 164 7.89 -20.79 -9.97
CA THR A 164 6.53 -21.31 -10.17
C THR A 164 5.93 -20.69 -11.41
N GLU A 165 5.21 -21.47 -12.21
CA GLU A 165 4.56 -21.00 -13.43
C GLU A 165 3.15 -21.59 -13.54
N GLY A 166 2.14 -20.85 -13.07
CA GLY A 166 0.75 -21.31 -13.07
C GLY A 166 0.50 -22.57 -12.21
N ALA A 167 1.35 -22.82 -11.23
CA ALA A 167 1.22 -23.97 -10.32
C ALA A 167 0.26 -23.67 -9.17
N ILE A 168 -0.42 -24.70 -8.65
CA ILE A 168 -1.41 -24.57 -7.58
C ILE A 168 -0.94 -25.34 -6.34
N ASN A 169 -1.14 -24.76 -5.16
CA ASN A 169 -0.81 -25.35 -3.85
C ASN A 169 0.68 -25.69 -3.77
N VAL A 170 1.51 -24.65 -3.66
CA VAL A 170 2.97 -24.76 -3.58
C VAL A 170 3.46 -24.25 -2.24
N THR A 171 4.29 -25.02 -1.55
CA THR A 171 4.96 -24.59 -0.32
C THR A 171 6.47 -24.53 -0.52
N ILE A 172 7.11 -23.44 -0.12
CA ILE A 172 8.56 -23.26 -0.07
C ILE A 172 8.92 -22.97 1.39
N ASP A 173 9.65 -23.87 2.04
CA ASP A 173 9.85 -23.87 3.49
C ASP A 173 11.32 -24.11 3.86
N GLY A 174 11.93 -23.17 4.60
CA GLY A 174 13.27 -23.36 5.13
C GLY A 174 14.39 -23.34 4.08
N VAL A 175 14.17 -22.72 2.91
CA VAL A 175 15.18 -22.69 1.83
C VAL A 175 16.10 -21.49 1.99
N LYS A 176 17.33 -21.62 1.47
CA LYS A 176 18.22 -20.48 1.21
C LYS A 176 18.33 -20.26 -0.29
N SER A 177 17.96 -19.10 -0.81
CA SER A 177 18.08 -18.78 -2.24
C SER A 177 18.97 -17.56 -2.44
N VAL A 178 20.20 -17.81 -2.90
CA VAL A 178 21.29 -16.82 -2.84
C VAL A 178 22.13 -16.73 -4.11
N ASN A 179 22.73 -15.56 -4.33
CA ASN A 179 23.71 -15.27 -5.37
C ASN A 179 23.20 -15.53 -6.80
N PHE A 180 21.95 -15.19 -7.09
CA PHE A 180 21.37 -15.22 -8.44
C PHE A 180 21.63 -13.92 -9.21
N THR A 181 21.78 -14.01 -10.54
CA THR A 181 21.89 -12.82 -11.41
C THR A 181 20.56 -12.07 -11.56
N GLY A 182 19.46 -12.76 -11.31
CA GLY A 182 18.10 -12.23 -11.19
C GLY A 182 17.57 -12.41 -9.78
N ASP A 183 16.52 -13.22 -9.68
CA ASP A 183 15.63 -13.31 -8.52
C ASP A 183 15.79 -14.64 -7.80
N GLY A 184 15.74 -14.63 -6.47
CA GLY A 184 15.83 -15.87 -5.68
C GLY A 184 14.62 -16.80 -5.86
N LEU A 185 13.43 -16.23 -5.98
CA LEU A 185 12.18 -16.91 -6.29
C LEU A 185 11.35 -16.07 -7.26
N PHE A 186 10.84 -16.69 -8.31
CA PHE A 186 9.90 -16.08 -9.26
C PHE A 186 8.57 -16.85 -9.25
N ILE A 187 7.50 -16.17 -8.82
CA ILE A 187 6.13 -16.69 -8.82
C ILE A 187 5.39 -16.09 -10.01
N GLY A 188 5.23 -16.86 -11.08
CA GLY A 188 4.64 -16.39 -12.34
C GLY A 188 3.36 -17.11 -12.75
N GLY A 189 2.69 -16.55 -13.75
CA GLY A 189 1.56 -17.19 -14.42
C GLY A 189 1.93 -17.81 -15.78
N LYS A 190 1.14 -18.81 -16.22
CA LYS A 190 1.16 -19.37 -17.56
C LYS A 190 0.11 -18.70 -18.45
N GLY A 191 0.56 -18.01 -19.49
CA GLY A 191 -0.33 -17.49 -20.54
C GLY A 191 -0.58 -18.52 -21.64
N THR A 192 -1.83 -18.64 -22.08
CA THR A 192 -2.22 -19.43 -23.25
C THR A 192 -3.03 -18.53 -24.20
N MET A 193 -2.40 -18.07 -25.29
CA MET A 193 -3.11 -17.35 -26.34
C MET A 193 -3.99 -18.33 -27.10
N ILE A 194 -5.28 -18.01 -27.22
CA ILE A 194 -6.25 -18.85 -27.90
C ILE A 194 -6.40 -18.42 -29.35
N GLN A 195 -6.63 -17.13 -29.58
CA GLN A 195 -6.84 -16.59 -30.92
C GLN A 195 -6.65 -15.06 -30.99
N ASP A 196 -6.00 -14.61 -32.06
CA ASP A 196 -6.00 -13.22 -32.51
C ASP A 196 -7.29 -12.87 -33.30
N LEU A 197 -7.91 -11.74 -32.99
CA LEU A 197 -9.12 -11.27 -33.67
C LEU A 197 -8.83 -9.94 -34.38
N TYR A 198 -8.66 -10.01 -35.70
CA TYR A 198 -8.43 -8.84 -36.56
C TYR A 198 -9.74 -8.21 -37.05
N GLU A 199 -9.65 -7.10 -37.79
CA GLU A 199 -10.76 -6.38 -38.42
C GLU A 199 -11.76 -7.31 -39.12
N THR A 200 -11.27 -8.35 -39.81
CA THR A 200 -12.06 -9.31 -40.58
C THR A 200 -12.85 -10.30 -39.72
N SER A 201 -12.54 -10.39 -38.43
CA SER A 201 -13.31 -11.18 -37.44
C SER A 201 -14.64 -10.53 -37.08
N PHE A 202 -14.84 -9.25 -37.43
CA PHE A 202 -16.00 -8.48 -37.02
C PHE A 202 -16.93 -8.14 -38.21
N VAL A 203 -18.22 -8.03 -37.92
CA VAL A 203 -19.25 -7.54 -38.85
C VAL A 203 -20.17 -6.55 -38.14
N SER A 204 -20.78 -5.63 -38.89
CA SER A 204 -21.79 -4.72 -38.33
C SER A 204 -23.00 -5.50 -37.82
N GLY A 205 -23.48 -5.11 -36.63
CA GLY A 205 -24.62 -5.75 -35.97
C GLY A 205 -24.44 -5.94 -34.47
N SER A 206 -25.53 -6.34 -33.82
CA SER A 206 -25.62 -6.69 -32.41
C SER A 206 -26.19 -8.10 -32.25
N ILE A 207 -26.42 -8.51 -31.00
CA ILE A 207 -27.10 -9.75 -30.63
C ILE A 207 -28.29 -9.39 -29.72
N ASP A 208 -29.45 -9.99 -29.97
CA ASP A 208 -30.67 -9.80 -29.17
C ASP A 208 -30.66 -10.61 -27.86
N GLU A 209 -31.70 -10.44 -27.04
CA GLU A 209 -31.84 -11.13 -25.75
C GLU A 209 -32.01 -12.65 -25.87
N LYS A 210 -32.28 -13.16 -27.08
CA LYS A 210 -32.40 -14.59 -27.39
C LYS A 210 -31.12 -15.15 -28.03
N GLY A 211 -30.05 -14.35 -28.11
CA GLY A 211 -28.78 -14.73 -28.70
C GLY A 211 -28.74 -14.71 -30.23
N ASN A 212 -29.73 -14.13 -30.90
CA ASN A 212 -29.75 -14.05 -32.37
C ASN A 212 -29.05 -12.77 -32.86
N PRO A 213 -28.28 -12.85 -33.95
CA PRO A 213 -27.76 -11.68 -34.63
C PRO A 213 -28.87 -10.73 -35.11
N ILE A 214 -28.70 -9.43 -34.85
CA ILE A 214 -29.59 -8.37 -35.34
C ILE A 214 -28.79 -7.27 -36.03
N ALA A 215 -29.43 -6.56 -36.96
CA ALA A 215 -28.83 -5.39 -37.61
C ALA A 215 -28.73 -4.23 -36.63
N ASP A 216 -27.54 -3.66 -36.50
CA ASP A 216 -27.26 -2.47 -35.71
C ASP A 216 -26.01 -1.79 -36.29
N PRO A 217 -26.14 -0.72 -37.08
CA PRO A 217 -25.01 -0.05 -37.71
C PRO A 217 -24.10 0.68 -36.69
N GLY A 218 -24.56 0.91 -35.46
CA GLY A 218 -23.80 1.53 -34.39
C GLY A 218 -22.92 0.54 -33.59
N LYS A 219 -22.98 -0.75 -33.93
CA LYS A 219 -22.24 -1.81 -33.25
C LYS A 219 -21.54 -2.74 -34.24
N ILE A 220 -20.52 -3.43 -33.71
CA ILE A 220 -19.91 -4.57 -34.36
C ILE A 220 -19.96 -5.78 -33.43
N ARG A 221 -20.10 -6.97 -34.04
CA ARG A 221 -20.04 -8.25 -33.35
C ARG A 221 -19.10 -9.20 -34.08
N LEU A 222 -18.75 -10.32 -33.46
CA LEU A 222 -18.00 -11.35 -34.18
C LEU A 222 -18.83 -11.96 -35.30
N LYS A 223 -18.17 -12.18 -36.44
CA LYS A 223 -18.69 -12.87 -37.62
C LYS A 223 -19.06 -14.32 -37.31
N SER A 224 -18.25 -14.97 -36.48
CA SER A 224 -18.39 -16.37 -36.07
C SER A 224 -18.19 -16.50 -34.56
N LEU A 225 -18.79 -17.52 -33.94
CA LEU A 225 -18.61 -17.80 -32.52
C LEU A 225 -17.17 -18.25 -32.23
N LEU A 226 -16.62 -17.80 -31.10
CA LEU A 226 -15.38 -18.35 -30.53
C LEU A 226 -15.74 -19.52 -29.63
N ASN A 227 -14.89 -20.54 -29.60
CA ASN A 227 -15.14 -21.77 -28.85
C ASN A 227 -14.14 -21.96 -27.72
N PHE A 228 -14.53 -22.76 -26.73
CA PHE A 228 -13.69 -23.15 -25.60
C PHE A 228 -13.05 -24.54 -25.81
N ASN A 229 -12.73 -24.93 -27.05
CA ASN A 229 -12.20 -26.28 -27.33
C ASN A 229 -10.71 -26.43 -27.01
N ASN A 230 -9.99 -25.33 -26.74
CA ASN A 230 -8.59 -25.42 -26.32
C ASN A 230 -8.50 -26.24 -25.01
N PRO A 231 -7.61 -27.24 -24.92
CA PRO A 231 -7.49 -28.09 -23.72
C PRO A 231 -7.33 -27.32 -22.40
N ILE A 232 -6.77 -26.09 -22.43
CA ILE A 232 -6.63 -25.26 -21.24
C ILE A 232 -7.96 -25.00 -20.52
N PHE A 233 -9.08 -24.95 -21.26
CA PHE A 233 -10.40 -24.70 -20.67
C PHE A 233 -11.04 -25.91 -19.98
N GLN A 234 -10.38 -27.07 -20.03
CA GLN A 234 -10.78 -28.24 -19.24
C GLN A 234 -10.39 -28.08 -17.77
N THR A 235 -9.29 -27.36 -17.50
CA THR A 235 -8.77 -27.09 -16.16
C THR A 235 -9.05 -25.66 -15.72
N GLU A 236 -9.00 -24.69 -16.63
CA GLU A 236 -9.19 -23.27 -16.34
C GLU A 236 -10.52 -22.77 -16.92
N ARG A 237 -11.51 -22.55 -16.06
CA ARG A 237 -12.85 -22.10 -16.49
C ARG A 237 -12.98 -20.58 -16.57
N GLU A 238 -11.92 -19.92 -17.03
CA GLU A 238 -11.81 -18.45 -17.08
C GLU A 238 -11.07 -17.99 -18.34
N PHE A 239 -11.38 -16.80 -18.82
CA PHE A 239 -10.71 -16.18 -19.97
C PHE A 239 -10.72 -14.65 -19.91
N GLU A 240 -9.94 -14.01 -20.76
CA GLU A 240 -9.93 -12.55 -20.91
C GLU A 240 -9.74 -12.15 -22.39
N LEU A 241 -10.08 -10.89 -22.68
CA LEU A 241 -9.68 -10.21 -23.92
C LEU A 241 -8.57 -9.19 -23.61
N SER A 242 -7.56 -9.09 -24.47
CA SER A 242 -6.33 -8.32 -24.21
C SER A 242 -5.80 -7.60 -25.44
N ASN A 243 -4.86 -6.66 -25.24
CA ASN A 243 -4.14 -5.94 -26.30
C ASN A 243 -5.03 -5.29 -27.38
N ARG A 244 -6.18 -4.75 -26.98
CA ARG A 244 -7.13 -4.15 -27.92
C ARG A 244 -6.49 -2.96 -28.69
N GLN A 245 -6.78 -2.85 -29.97
CA GLN A 245 -6.49 -1.69 -30.81
C GLN A 245 -7.75 -1.28 -31.58
N LYS A 246 -8.02 0.03 -31.63
CA LYS A 246 -9.21 0.62 -32.30
C LYS A 246 -10.53 -0.10 -31.98
N LEU A 247 -10.66 -0.53 -30.73
CA LEU A 247 -11.86 -1.09 -30.13
C LEU A 247 -12.15 -0.35 -28.81
N PRO A 248 -13.41 -0.17 -28.41
CA PRO A 248 -13.77 0.32 -27.08
C PRO A 248 -13.20 -0.57 -25.97
N ASN A 249 -13.03 -0.01 -24.78
CA ASN A 249 -12.59 -0.79 -23.61
C ASN A 249 -13.67 -1.72 -23.08
N THR A 250 -14.94 -1.46 -23.40
CA THR A 250 -16.10 -2.22 -22.92
C THR A 250 -16.75 -3.02 -24.05
N PHE A 251 -17.31 -4.17 -23.70
CA PHE A 251 -18.03 -5.05 -24.62
C PHE A 251 -19.11 -5.86 -23.90
N ASP A 252 -20.09 -6.32 -24.67
CA ASP A 252 -21.02 -7.35 -24.23
C ASP A 252 -20.50 -8.72 -24.66
N VAL A 253 -20.74 -9.75 -23.84
CA VAL A 253 -20.45 -11.15 -24.18
C VAL A 253 -21.71 -11.99 -24.10
N PHE A 254 -21.90 -12.89 -25.07
CA PHE A 254 -23.05 -13.76 -25.20
C PHE A 254 -22.56 -15.20 -25.29
N PHE A 255 -23.01 -16.05 -24.38
CA PHE A 255 -22.60 -17.46 -24.28
C PHE A 255 -23.66 -18.38 -24.87
N TYR A 256 -23.20 -19.47 -25.49
CA TYR A 256 -24.02 -20.46 -26.16
C TYR A 256 -23.64 -21.87 -25.71
N LYS A 257 -24.61 -22.77 -25.69
CA LYS A 257 -24.43 -24.20 -25.39
C LYS A 257 -23.84 -24.94 -26.59
N GLN A 258 -23.48 -26.22 -26.37
CA GLN A 258 -22.93 -27.10 -27.40
C GLN A 258 -23.85 -27.26 -28.63
N ASP A 259 -25.17 -27.22 -28.44
CA ASP A 259 -26.17 -27.33 -29.52
C ASP A 259 -26.40 -26.00 -30.26
N GLY A 260 -25.69 -24.94 -29.89
CA GLY A 260 -25.81 -23.60 -30.47
C GLY A 260 -26.94 -22.75 -29.88
N SER A 261 -27.72 -23.28 -28.92
CA SER A 261 -28.74 -22.49 -28.23
C SER A 261 -28.11 -21.45 -27.30
N PHE A 262 -28.74 -20.28 -27.20
CA PHE A 262 -28.31 -19.22 -26.30
C PHE A 262 -28.39 -19.65 -24.83
N LEU A 263 -27.37 -19.32 -24.05
CA LEU A 263 -27.28 -19.65 -22.63
C LEU A 263 -27.52 -18.42 -21.76
N THR A 264 -26.65 -17.41 -21.87
CA THR A 264 -26.69 -16.19 -21.06
C THR A 264 -25.82 -15.10 -21.68
N SER A 265 -25.90 -13.88 -21.18
CA SER A 265 -25.03 -12.77 -21.60
C SER A 265 -24.60 -11.92 -20.41
N LEU A 266 -23.42 -11.33 -20.51
CA LEU A 266 -22.93 -10.31 -19.60
C LEU A 266 -22.75 -9.01 -20.39
N LYS A 267 -23.13 -7.89 -19.78
CA LYS A 267 -23.10 -6.55 -20.39
C LYS A 267 -21.96 -5.72 -19.83
N ASP A 268 -21.44 -4.80 -20.63
CA ASP A 268 -20.44 -3.81 -20.20
C ASP A 268 -19.20 -4.42 -19.50
N GLN A 269 -18.75 -5.60 -19.96
CA GLN A 269 -17.51 -6.22 -19.50
C GLN A 269 -16.31 -5.44 -20.02
N GLN A 270 -15.17 -5.51 -19.33
CA GLN A 270 -13.98 -4.74 -19.68
C GLN A 270 -12.88 -5.61 -20.31
N VAL A 271 -12.14 -5.05 -21.24
CA VAL A 271 -10.87 -5.64 -21.70
C VAL A 271 -9.92 -5.73 -20.50
N ARG A 272 -9.14 -6.82 -20.45
CA ARG A 272 -8.36 -7.33 -19.30
C ARG A 272 -9.18 -7.96 -18.17
N GLN A 273 -10.50 -7.75 -18.09
CA GLN A 273 -11.30 -8.42 -17.06
C GLN A 273 -11.24 -9.95 -17.20
N ILE A 274 -10.89 -10.63 -16.10
CA ILE A 274 -10.97 -12.09 -16.01
C ILE A 274 -12.44 -12.48 -15.92
N MET A 275 -12.92 -13.18 -16.95
CA MET A 275 -14.31 -13.62 -17.08
C MET A 275 -14.42 -15.12 -16.82
N LYS A 276 -15.36 -15.50 -15.94
CA LYS A 276 -15.73 -16.90 -15.72
C LYS A 276 -16.55 -17.42 -16.89
N ILE A 277 -16.24 -18.64 -17.33
CA ILE A 277 -17.00 -19.36 -18.36
C ILE A 277 -18.21 -20.01 -17.68
N PRO A 278 -19.45 -19.59 -17.98
CA PRO A 278 -20.64 -20.15 -17.35
C PRO A 278 -20.76 -21.66 -17.57
N ASP A 279 -21.34 -22.37 -16.60
CA ASP A 279 -21.58 -23.82 -16.72
C ASP A 279 -22.43 -24.14 -17.95
N GLY A 280 -21.98 -25.11 -18.74
CA GLY A 280 -22.63 -25.50 -20.00
C GLY A 280 -22.35 -24.59 -21.20
N ALA A 281 -21.60 -23.48 -21.04
CA ALA A 281 -21.14 -22.69 -22.17
C ALA A 281 -20.07 -23.46 -22.97
N ALA A 282 -20.27 -23.54 -24.29
CA ALA A 282 -19.35 -24.16 -25.23
C ALA A 282 -18.70 -23.13 -26.17
N SER A 283 -19.39 -22.02 -26.40
CA SER A 283 -18.92 -20.95 -27.28
C SER A 283 -19.48 -19.59 -26.85
N PHE A 284 -18.95 -18.52 -27.41
CA PHE A 284 -19.40 -17.16 -27.16
C PHE A 284 -19.26 -16.24 -28.37
N ASN A 285 -19.97 -15.12 -28.33
CA ASN A 285 -19.81 -13.99 -29.22
C ASN A 285 -19.61 -12.72 -28.38
N ILE A 286 -18.99 -11.70 -28.96
CA ILE A 286 -18.77 -10.40 -28.32
C ILE A 286 -19.32 -9.28 -29.20
N VAL A 287 -19.83 -8.23 -28.56
CA VAL A 287 -20.36 -7.04 -29.22
C VAL A 287 -19.67 -5.80 -28.65
N PHE A 288 -19.07 -5.00 -29.53
CA PHE A 288 -18.52 -3.70 -29.18
C PHE A 288 -19.46 -2.59 -29.66
N LYS A 289 -19.63 -1.55 -28.83
CA LYS A 289 -20.44 -0.37 -29.17
C LYS A 289 -19.65 0.63 -30.02
N GLN A 290 -19.36 0.24 -31.27
CA GLN A 290 -18.79 1.12 -32.29
C GLN A 290 -19.30 0.78 -33.70
N ALA A 291 -19.32 1.76 -34.59
CA ALA A 291 -19.64 1.57 -36.00
C ALA A 291 -18.40 1.18 -36.80
N GLY A 292 -18.49 0.10 -37.59
CA GLY A 292 -17.39 -0.41 -38.41
C GLY A 292 -16.26 -1.07 -37.61
N SER A 293 -15.41 -1.83 -38.30
CA SER A 293 -14.32 -2.63 -37.68
C SER A 293 -12.92 -2.27 -38.18
N VAL A 294 -12.77 -1.14 -38.88
CA VAL A 294 -11.52 -0.76 -39.55
C VAL A 294 -10.36 -0.67 -38.56
N GLY A 295 -9.35 -1.52 -38.76
CA GLY A 295 -8.17 -1.66 -37.92
C GLY A 295 -8.43 -2.18 -36.51
N SER A 296 -9.61 -2.75 -36.23
CA SER A 296 -9.91 -3.40 -34.96
C SER A 296 -9.01 -4.62 -34.75
N TYR A 297 -8.49 -4.76 -33.53
CA TYR A 297 -7.69 -5.92 -33.11
C TYR A 297 -7.89 -6.19 -31.63
N VAL A 298 -8.02 -7.45 -31.22
CA VAL A 298 -8.02 -7.87 -29.81
C VAL A 298 -7.60 -9.33 -29.73
N GLU A 299 -7.01 -9.72 -28.61
CA GLU A 299 -6.55 -11.08 -28.38
C GLU A 299 -7.45 -11.80 -27.37
N PHE A 300 -7.71 -13.08 -27.59
CA PHE A 300 -8.45 -13.95 -26.67
C PHE A 300 -7.47 -14.87 -25.93
N TRP A 301 -7.41 -14.76 -24.61
CA TRP A 301 -6.43 -15.45 -23.77
C TRP A 301 -7.07 -16.26 -22.64
N GLN A 302 -6.34 -17.29 -22.23
CA GLN A 302 -6.40 -17.83 -20.88
C GLN A 302 -5.11 -17.46 -20.13
N ARG A 303 -5.20 -17.01 -18.88
CA ARG A 303 -4.06 -16.70 -18.02
C ARG A 303 -4.17 -17.43 -16.69
N ALA A 304 -3.45 -18.54 -16.56
CA ALA A 304 -3.38 -19.27 -15.30
C ALA A 304 -2.30 -18.65 -14.40
N VAL A 305 -2.69 -18.01 -13.31
CA VAL A 305 -1.76 -17.53 -12.28
C VAL A 305 -1.32 -18.67 -11.37
N SER A 306 -0.17 -18.53 -10.71
CA SER A 306 0.17 -19.43 -9.59
C SER A 306 -0.79 -19.18 -8.43
N LYS A 307 -1.36 -20.24 -7.82
CA LYS A 307 -2.39 -20.11 -6.77
C LYS A 307 -1.96 -20.81 -5.49
N GLU A 308 -2.32 -20.25 -4.34
CA GLU A 308 -2.09 -20.87 -3.02
C GLU A 308 -0.60 -21.20 -2.80
N VAL A 309 0.25 -20.18 -3.01
CA VAL A 309 1.70 -20.31 -2.82
C VAL A 309 2.08 -19.82 -1.43
N VAL A 310 2.76 -20.64 -0.65
CA VAL A 310 3.25 -20.29 0.69
C VAL A 310 4.77 -20.32 0.70
N VAL A 311 5.41 -19.21 1.07
CA VAL A 311 6.86 -19.08 1.25
C VAL A 311 7.12 -18.76 2.71
N LYS A 312 7.85 -19.62 3.42
CA LYS A 312 8.08 -19.44 4.85
C LYS A 312 9.44 -19.89 5.35
N ASN A 313 9.85 -19.33 6.49
CA ASN A 313 11.05 -19.72 7.24
C ASN A 313 12.34 -19.69 6.39
N SER A 314 12.36 -18.90 5.31
CA SER A 314 13.39 -18.95 4.26
C SER A 314 14.27 -17.71 4.26
N GLU A 315 15.44 -17.82 3.64
CA GLU A 315 16.41 -16.75 3.45
C GLU A 315 16.57 -16.47 1.95
N PHE A 316 16.30 -15.23 1.55
CA PHE A 316 16.57 -14.74 0.20
C PHE A 316 17.61 -13.64 0.32
N ALA A 317 18.82 -13.89 -0.21
CA ALA A 317 19.93 -12.98 0.06
C ALA A 317 20.93 -12.85 -1.08
N PHE A 318 21.59 -11.70 -1.15
CA PHE A 318 22.73 -11.44 -2.07
C PHE A 318 22.41 -11.64 -3.56
N ASN A 319 21.13 -11.66 -3.94
CA ASN A 319 20.70 -11.72 -5.32
C ASN A 319 20.91 -10.35 -5.98
N ARG A 320 21.14 -10.36 -7.29
CA ARG A 320 21.46 -9.14 -8.02
C ARG A 320 20.23 -8.26 -8.20
N ARG A 321 19.05 -8.88 -8.39
CA ARG A 321 17.80 -8.18 -8.69
C ARG A 321 16.81 -8.24 -7.54
N GLN A 322 16.27 -9.40 -7.18
CA GLN A 322 15.23 -9.47 -6.14
C GLN A 322 15.39 -10.69 -5.22
N GLY A 323 14.81 -10.61 -4.03
CA GLY A 323 14.56 -11.79 -3.21
C GLY A 323 13.45 -12.65 -3.83
N ILE A 324 12.23 -12.10 -3.88
CA ILE A 324 11.04 -12.76 -4.40
C ILE A 324 10.31 -11.83 -5.38
N THR A 325 9.94 -12.35 -6.53
CA THR A 325 9.07 -11.70 -7.51
C THR A 325 7.72 -12.40 -7.61
N ILE A 326 6.64 -11.64 -7.67
CA ILE A 326 5.29 -12.12 -7.96
C ILE A 326 4.79 -11.44 -9.24
N ALA A 327 4.77 -12.20 -10.34
CA ALA A 327 4.41 -11.76 -11.68
C ALA A 327 3.23 -12.59 -12.24
N GLY A 328 2.19 -12.79 -11.42
CA GLY A 328 1.04 -13.65 -11.71
C GLY A 328 0.74 -14.63 -10.59
N GLY A 329 0.37 -14.10 -9.41
CA GLY A 329 0.00 -14.89 -8.23
C GLY A 329 -1.39 -14.55 -7.70
N ASP A 330 -2.12 -15.56 -7.22
CA ASP A 330 -3.32 -15.40 -6.40
C ASP A 330 -3.17 -16.18 -5.08
N GLN A 331 -3.55 -15.55 -3.96
CA GLN A 331 -3.42 -16.17 -2.63
C GLN A 331 -1.98 -16.59 -2.31
N VAL A 332 -1.05 -15.65 -2.46
CA VAL A 332 0.37 -15.87 -2.15
C VAL A 332 0.66 -15.38 -0.73
N THR A 333 1.17 -16.25 0.13
CA THR A 333 1.59 -15.90 1.50
C THR A 333 3.11 -16.00 1.63
N ILE A 334 3.77 -14.89 1.96
CA ILE A 334 5.20 -14.82 2.24
C ILE A 334 5.35 -14.46 3.72
N THR A 335 5.76 -15.42 4.55
CA THR A 335 5.78 -15.25 6.01
C THR A 335 7.03 -15.73 6.72
N ASN A 336 7.49 -15.00 7.74
CA ASN A 336 8.63 -15.39 8.58
C ASN A 336 9.90 -15.68 7.77
N ASN A 337 10.24 -14.81 6.82
CA ASN A 337 11.45 -14.90 6.00
C ASN A 337 12.45 -13.78 6.32
N GLU A 338 13.72 -14.00 5.96
CA GLU A 338 14.76 -12.97 5.90
C GLU A 338 15.05 -12.60 4.44
N LEU A 339 14.94 -11.30 4.11
CA LEU A 339 15.17 -10.78 2.77
C LEU A 339 16.17 -9.63 2.81
N HIS A 340 17.40 -9.87 2.35
CA HIS A 340 18.49 -8.92 2.59
C HIS A 340 19.60 -8.90 1.55
N ASP A 341 20.38 -7.81 1.58
CA ASP A 341 21.58 -7.63 0.76
C ASP A 341 21.35 -7.74 -0.77
N MET A 342 20.15 -7.35 -1.25
CA MET A 342 19.86 -7.28 -2.68
C MET A 342 20.60 -6.14 -3.36
N LYS A 343 21.41 -6.44 -4.37
CA LYS A 343 22.27 -5.45 -5.02
C LYS A 343 22.81 -5.89 -6.38
N GLY A 344 22.62 -5.03 -7.39
CA GLY A 344 23.37 -5.03 -8.64
C GLY A 344 22.56 -4.66 -9.89
N THR A 345 21.27 -4.99 -9.95
CA THR A 345 20.39 -4.61 -11.07
C THR A 345 18.99 -4.27 -10.56
N ALA A 346 18.39 -3.20 -11.08
CA ALA A 346 17.08 -2.72 -10.64
C ALA A 346 15.99 -3.81 -10.78
N PRO A 347 15.02 -3.87 -9.85
CA PRO A 347 14.78 -2.89 -8.78
C PRO A 347 15.57 -3.11 -7.49
N GLN A 348 16.30 -4.22 -7.28
CA GLN A 348 17.04 -4.48 -6.02
C GLN A 348 16.13 -4.60 -4.79
N ALA A 349 14.96 -5.23 -4.95
CA ALA A 349 13.92 -5.32 -3.92
C ALA A 349 14.01 -6.61 -3.10
N GLY A 350 13.57 -6.56 -1.84
CA GLY A 350 13.27 -7.78 -1.07
C GLY A 350 12.14 -8.57 -1.72
N ILE A 351 10.94 -7.97 -1.81
CA ILE A 351 9.77 -8.52 -2.50
C ILE A 351 9.26 -7.51 -3.51
N ASP A 352 8.92 -7.98 -4.70
CA ASP A 352 8.32 -7.17 -5.76
C ASP A 352 7.10 -7.86 -6.38
N VAL A 353 5.97 -7.19 -6.27
CA VAL A 353 4.68 -7.60 -6.81
C VAL A 353 4.43 -6.75 -8.05
N GLU A 354 4.95 -7.25 -9.18
CA GLU A 354 4.91 -6.60 -10.49
C GLU A 354 4.76 -7.66 -11.57
N ALA A 355 3.66 -7.60 -12.32
CA ALA A 355 3.37 -8.52 -13.41
C ALA A 355 3.22 -7.82 -14.77
N GLY A 356 3.09 -6.50 -14.81
CA GLY A 356 2.77 -5.75 -16.03
C GLY A 356 1.32 -6.00 -16.49
N TYR A 357 0.38 -6.17 -15.57
CA TYR A 357 -1.02 -6.52 -15.84
C TYR A 357 -1.73 -5.49 -16.73
N GLY A 358 -1.44 -4.20 -16.56
CA GLY A 358 -1.99 -3.13 -17.42
C GLY A 358 -1.50 -3.20 -18.87
N GLU A 359 -0.41 -3.93 -19.11
CA GLU A 359 0.16 -4.16 -20.43
C GLU A 359 -0.29 -5.53 -20.96
N ASN A 360 0.55 -6.55 -20.85
CA ASN A 360 0.28 -7.89 -21.33
C ASN A 360 0.62 -8.99 -20.32
N GLY A 361 0.73 -8.60 -19.04
CA GLY A 361 1.10 -9.43 -17.91
C GLY A 361 -0.04 -10.25 -17.30
N HIS A 362 0.21 -10.83 -16.14
CA HIS A 362 -0.77 -11.59 -15.36
C HIS A 362 -1.30 -10.74 -14.20
N MET A 363 -2.50 -11.04 -13.69
CA MET A 363 -3.01 -10.31 -12.53
C MET A 363 -2.33 -10.83 -11.25
N ASN A 364 -1.91 -9.92 -10.37
CA ASN A 364 -1.57 -10.23 -8.99
C ASN A 364 -2.79 -9.98 -8.10
N SER A 365 -3.12 -10.94 -7.23
CA SER A 365 -4.25 -10.81 -6.31
C SER A 365 -4.06 -11.51 -4.98
N ASN A 366 -4.66 -10.96 -3.93
CA ASN A 366 -4.70 -11.58 -2.60
C ASN A 366 -3.29 -11.97 -2.11
N ILE A 367 -2.42 -10.96 -1.98
CA ILE A 367 -1.02 -11.15 -1.59
C ILE A 367 -0.86 -10.85 -0.10
N PHE A 368 -0.23 -11.75 0.66
CA PHE A 368 -0.04 -11.63 2.10
C PHE A 368 1.46 -11.66 2.44
N ILE A 369 2.02 -10.52 2.84
CA ILE A 369 3.43 -10.37 3.23
C ILE A 369 3.45 -10.16 4.74
N LYS A 370 3.81 -11.18 5.51
CA LYS A 370 3.62 -11.20 6.97
C LYS A 370 4.89 -11.51 7.76
N GLU A 371 5.15 -10.82 8.85
CA GLU A 371 6.17 -11.25 9.83
C GLU A 371 7.59 -11.45 9.24
N ASN A 372 7.93 -10.78 8.13
CA ASN A 372 9.24 -10.89 7.50
C ASN A 372 10.20 -9.83 8.03
N ARG A 373 11.50 -10.08 7.86
CA ARG A 373 12.58 -9.16 8.23
C ARG A 373 13.34 -8.73 6.98
N PHE A 374 13.42 -7.43 6.77
CA PHE A 374 14.13 -6.83 5.65
C PHE A 374 15.26 -5.95 6.14
N TYR A 375 16.45 -6.10 5.56
CA TYR A 375 17.61 -5.28 5.89
C TYR A 375 18.63 -5.25 4.76
N ASN A 376 19.42 -4.18 4.67
CA ASN A 376 20.51 -4.02 3.69
C ASN A 376 20.12 -4.19 2.21
N ASN A 377 18.84 -4.11 1.83
CA ASN A 377 18.43 -4.07 0.43
C ASN A 377 18.79 -2.72 -0.18
N ALA A 378 19.26 -2.71 -1.43
CA ALA A 378 19.85 -1.51 -2.01
C ALA A 378 18.83 -0.46 -2.50
N SER A 379 17.54 -0.78 -2.62
CA SER A 379 16.55 0.18 -3.11
C SER A 379 15.14 0.01 -2.51
N TYR A 380 14.66 -1.23 -2.38
CA TYR A 380 13.32 -1.49 -1.85
C TYR A 380 13.31 -2.67 -0.88
N ASP A 381 12.48 -2.59 0.16
CA ASP A 381 12.10 -3.80 0.93
C ASP A 381 10.88 -4.47 0.28
N VAL A 382 9.79 -3.72 0.07
CA VAL A 382 8.57 -4.21 -0.59
C VAL A 382 8.08 -3.24 -1.67
N VAL A 383 7.76 -3.79 -2.85
CA VAL A 383 7.09 -3.09 -3.95
C VAL A 383 5.74 -3.76 -4.23
N LEU A 384 4.68 -2.96 -4.23
CA LEU A 384 3.36 -3.28 -4.74
C LEU A 384 3.12 -2.41 -5.98
N TYR A 385 3.54 -2.91 -7.15
CA TYR A 385 3.50 -2.11 -8.38
C TYR A 385 2.14 -2.20 -9.08
N ASP A 386 1.68 -3.42 -9.36
CA ASP A 386 0.36 -3.67 -9.94
C ASP A 386 -0.31 -4.92 -9.36
N GLY A 387 -1.64 -4.89 -9.34
CA GLY A 387 -2.45 -5.94 -8.72
C GLY A 387 -3.59 -5.37 -7.87
N HIS A 388 -4.28 -6.26 -7.17
CA HIS A 388 -5.34 -5.87 -6.26
C HIS A 388 -5.38 -6.74 -5.00
N HIS A 389 -5.70 -6.15 -3.85
CA HIS A 389 -5.72 -6.81 -2.54
C HIS A 389 -4.36 -7.34 -2.09
N ALA A 390 -3.68 -6.53 -1.27
CA ALA A 390 -2.50 -6.97 -0.52
C ALA A 390 -2.65 -6.69 0.97
N THR A 391 -2.06 -7.54 1.80
CA THR A 391 -1.86 -7.29 3.23
C THR A 391 -0.37 -7.36 3.54
N VAL A 392 0.21 -6.24 3.97
CA VAL A 392 1.56 -6.16 4.51
C VAL A 392 1.43 -6.02 6.02
N GLU A 393 1.73 -7.07 6.78
CA GLU A 393 1.40 -7.15 8.20
C GLU A 393 2.56 -7.62 9.09
N GLY A 394 2.84 -6.91 10.19
CA GLY A 394 3.79 -7.40 11.20
C GLY A 394 5.25 -7.52 10.74
N ASN A 395 5.63 -6.89 9.62
CA ASN A 395 6.98 -6.95 9.09
C ASN A 395 7.90 -5.91 9.75
N HIS A 396 9.21 -6.20 9.78
CA HIS A 396 10.25 -5.25 10.14
C HIS A 396 11.02 -4.84 8.88
N LEU A 397 10.79 -3.62 8.41
CA LEU A 397 11.38 -3.03 7.21
C LEU A 397 12.50 -2.08 7.63
N ALA A 398 13.75 -2.52 7.49
CA ALA A 398 14.92 -1.88 8.10
C ALA A 398 16.11 -1.71 7.15
N SER A 399 15.88 -1.68 5.83
CA SER A 399 16.92 -1.29 4.86
C SER A 399 17.17 0.22 4.89
N LYS A 400 17.94 0.66 5.88
CA LYS A 400 18.11 2.09 6.22
C LYS A 400 18.49 2.96 5.02
N GLY A 401 17.75 4.04 4.84
CA GLY A 401 17.96 5.02 3.77
C GLY A 401 17.30 4.68 2.44
N VAL A 402 16.51 3.59 2.36
CA VAL A 402 15.81 3.18 1.13
C VAL A 402 14.28 3.19 1.30
N ILE A 403 13.54 2.81 0.27
CA ILE A 403 12.08 2.72 0.31
C ILE A 403 11.70 1.39 0.97
N GLY A 404 11.08 1.45 2.15
CA GLY A 404 10.57 0.26 2.84
C GLY A 404 9.33 -0.29 2.13
N LEU A 405 8.42 0.59 1.71
CA LEU A 405 7.21 0.22 0.99
C LEU A 405 6.88 1.22 -0.11
N ALA A 406 6.71 0.70 -1.33
CA ALA A 406 6.10 1.42 -2.44
C ALA A 406 4.75 0.78 -2.79
N VAL A 407 3.67 1.57 -2.82
CA VAL A 407 2.37 1.17 -3.40
C VAL A 407 2.08 2.09 -4.56
N SER A 408 2.25 1.61 -5.79
CA SER A 408 2.16 2.40 -7.01
C SER A 408 0.70 2.62 -7.45
N PRO A 409 0.41 3.66 -8.28
CA PRO A 409 -0.95 3.94 -8.74
C PRO A 409 -1.70 2.79 -9.45
N PRO A 410 -1.06 1.84 -10.16
CA PRO A 410 -1.79 0.70 -10.72
C PRO A 410 -2.28 -0.31 -9.67
N PHE A 411 -1.74 -0.29 -8.44
CA PHE A 411 -2.14 -1.20 -7.38
C PHE A 411 -3.39 -0.68 -6.65
N THR A 412 -4.30 -1.57 -6.24
CA THR A 412 -5.51 -1.19 -5.51
C THR A 412 -5.79 -2.06 -4.30
N ASN A 413 -6.42 -1.50 -3.26
CA ASN A 413 -6.88 -2.20 -2.06
C ASN A 413 -5.74 -2.83 -1.23
N ALA A 414 -4.78 -2.03 -0.78
CA ALA A 414 -3.72 -2.50 0.12
C ALA A 414 -4.06 -2.23 1.60
N LEU A 415 -3.80 -3.20 2.48
CA LEU A 415 -3.82 -3.06 3.93
C LEU A 415 -2.40 -3.15 4.48
N ILE A 416 -1.93 -2.09 5.13
CA ILE A 416 -0.60 -1.99 5.73
C ILE A 416 -0.79 -1.91 7.24
N LYS A 417 -0.48 -3.00 7.95
CA LYS A 417 -0.91 -3.18 9.34
C LYS A 417 0.21 -3.62 10.27
N ASP A 418 0.34 -2.97 11.43
CA ASP A 418 1.22 -3.40 12.53
C ASP A 418 2.70 -3.63 12.09
N ASN A 419 3.19 -2.93 11.06
CA ASN A 419 4.57 -3.03 10.61
C ASN A 419 5.47 -2.02 11.32
N HIS A 420 6.76 -2.35 11.39
CA HIS A 420 7.79 -1.46 11.89
C HIS A 420 8.75 -1.03 10.76
N PHE A 421 8.77 0.27 10.47
CA PHE A 421 9.65 0.90 9.49
C PHE A 421 10.78 1.63 10.22
N ASP A 422 11.99 1.04 10.26
CA ASP A 422 13.17 1.59 10.95
C ASP A 422 14.19 2.15 9.95
N GLY A 423 14.12 3.46 9.73
CA GLY A 423 15.01 4.19 8.83
C GLY A 423 14.67 4.05 7.35
N THR A 424 13.45 3.60 7.02
CA THR A 424 12.97 3.38 5.65
C THR A 424 11.81 4.31 5.30
N SER A 425 11.55 4.53 4.01
CA SER A 425 10.45 5.39 3.57
C SER A 425 9.20 4.63 3.08
N ILE A 426 8.03 5.25 3.18
CA ILE A 426 6.79 4.79 2.53
C ILE A 426 6.40 5.79 1.44
N TYR A 427 6.07 5.27 0.26
CA TYR A 427 5.41 6.00 -0.81
C TYR A 427 4.16 5.23 -1.24
N ALA A 428 2.97 5.79 -1.02
CA ALA A 428 1.73 5.11 -1.37
C ALA A 428 0.70 6.04 -2.04
N TYR A 429 0.02 5.50 -3.05
CA TYR A 429 -1.01 6.18 -3.82
C TYR A 429 -2.30 5.39 -3.75
N HIS A 430 -3.37 6.06 -3.31
CA HIS A 430 -4.78 5.66 -3.25
C HIS A 430 -5.18 4.22 -2.87
N ASP A 431 -6.41 4.06 -2.37
CA ASP A 431 -6.98 2.75 -2.01
C ASP A 431 -6.09 1.95 -1.04
N VAL A 432 -5.48 2.64 -0.07
CA VAL A 432 -4.61 2.05 0.95
C VAL A 432 -5.15 2.35 2.35
N LYS A 433 -5.20 1.31 3.18
CA LYS A 433 -5.50 1.41 4.60
C LYS A 433 -4.24 1.19 5.42
N PHE A 434 -3.95 2.10 6.35
CA PHE A 434 -2.85 2.00 7.31
C PHE A 434 -3.39 1.81 8.72
N GLU A 435 -2.92 0.80 9.45
CA GLU A 435 -3.33 0.50 10.82
C GLU A 435 -2.11 0.20 11.69
N GLY A 436 -1.95 0.88 12.83
CA GLY A 436 -1.03 0.45 13.89
C GLY A 436 0.48 0.45 13.55
N ASN A 437 0.90 1.01 12.42
CA ASN A 437 2.30 0.97 12.00
C ASN A 437 3.20 1.92 12.83
N GLU A 438 4.42 1.49 13.10
CA GLU A 438 5.47 2.26 13.76
C GLU A 438 6.52 2.75 12.76
N MET A 439 6.85 4.04 12.83
CA MET A 439 7.81 4.71 11.95
C MET A 439 8.94 5.33 12.77
N ASN A 440 10.19 4.88 12.60
CA ASN A 440 11.35 5.42 13.31
C ASN A 440 12.39 5.98 12.34
N ASN A 441 12.75 7.26 12.46
CA ASN A 441 13.69 7.93 11.56
C ASN A 441 13.31 7.80 10.07
N SER A 442 12.01 7.87 9.80
CA SER A 442 11.40 7.47 8.53
C SER A 442 10.73 8.65 7.83
N TYR A 443 10.46 8.47 6.53
CA TYR A 443 9.66 9.40 5.74
C TYR A 443 8.44 8.68 5.18
N THR A 444 7.25 9.24 5.42
CA THR A 444 6.00 8.70 4.90
C THR A 444 5.35 9.75 3.99
N PHE A 445 5.15 9.39 2.72
CA PHE A 445 4.40 10.18 1.74
C PHE A 445 3.18 9.41 1.26
N LEU A 446 2.00 9.98 1.49
CA LEU A 446 0.71 9.39 1.11
C LEU A 446 -0.06 10.37 0.22
N GLU A 447 -0.47 9.90 -0.96
CA GLU A 447 -1.28 10.68 -1.88
C GLU A 447 -2.62 9.98 -2.19
N GLY A 448 -3.72 10.60 -1.78
CA GLY A 448 -5.07 10.08 -2.00
C GLY A 448 -5.51 10.10 -3.47
N PRO A 449 -6.74 9.64 -3.78
CA PRO A 449 -7.88 9.47 -2.86
C PRO A 449 -7.93 8.15 -2.09
N ASN A 450 -8.97 7.93 -1.27
CA ASN A 450 -9.27 6.68 -0.58
C ASN A 450 -8.13 6.12 0.29
N ILE A 451 -7.42 7.00 1.00
CA ILE A 451 -6.45 6.58 2.03
C ILE A 451 -7.06 6.77 3.41
N SER A 452 -7.06 5.72 4.21
CA SER A 452 -7.46 5.76 5.62
C SER A 452 -6.30 5.35 6.52
N ILE A 453 -6.09 6.12 7.58
CA ILE A 453 -4.93 5.97 8.46
C ILE A 453 -5.44 5.92 9.90
N ASP A 454 -5.10 4.87 10.65
CA ASP A 454 -5.50 4.74 12.04
C ASP A 454 -4.36 4.20 12.91
N GLY A 455 -4.15 4.81 14.07
CA GLY A 455 -3.27 4.24 15.10
C GLY A 455 -1.78 4.25 14.77
N MET A 456 -1.31 5.06 13.81
CA MET A 456 0.12 5.11 13.47
C MET A 456 0.93 5.88 14.53
N THR A 457 2.16 5.40 14.78
CA THR A 457 3.13 6.08 15.66
C THR A 457 4.38 6.47 14.88
N PHE A 458 4.84 7.70 15.07
CA PHE A 458 6.02 8.26 14.42
C PHE A 458 7.02 8.74 15.47
N THR A 459 8.28 8.34 15.35
CA THR A 459 9.40 8.81 16.17
C THR A 459 10.47 9.42 15.29
N ASP A 460 10.84 10.68 15.55
CA ASP A 460 11.83 11.43 14.75
C ASP A 460 11.59 11.31 13.24
N SER A 461 10.33 11.42 12.81
CA SER A 461 9.89 11.05 11.46
C SER A 461 9.08 12.16 10.79
N LYS A 462 9.09 12.15 9.46
CA LYS A 462 8.33 13.08 8.63
C LYS A 462 7.11 12.37 8.04
N PHE A 463 5.96 13.03 8.14
CA PHE A 463 4.68 12.52 7.69
C PHE A 463 4.01 13.55 6.77
N ALA A 464 3.94 13.21 5.49
CA ALA A 464 3.39 14.04 4.43
C ALA A 464 2.13 13.41 3.85
N ILE A 465 1.02 14.14 3.91
CA ILE A 465 -0.28 13.73 3.37
C ILE A 465 -0.71 14.73 2.30
N SER A 466 -1.12 14.21 1.14
CA SER A 466 -1.68 14.98 0.03
C SER A 466 -3.00 14.38 -0.40
N SER A 467 -4.08 15.16 -0.45
CA SER A 467 -5.36 14.67 -0.98
C SER A 467 -5.64 15.22 -2.37
N LYS A 468 -6.03 14.35 -3.31
CA LYS A 468 -6.48 14.76 -4.65
C LYS A 468 -7.96 15.16 -4.72
N GLN A 469 -8.78 14.72 -3.76
CA GLN A 469 -10.20 15.05 -3.66
C GLN A 469 -10.60 15.37 -2.20
N PRO A 470 -11.68 16.12 -1.95
CA PRO A 470 -12.13 16.37 -0.58
C PRO A 470 -12.33 15.06 0.18
N PHE A 471 -11.67 14.94 1.34
CA PHE A 471 -11.69 13.77 2.21
C PHE A 471 -11.19 12.47 1.53
N GLY A 472 -10.36 12.63 0.50
CA GLY A 472 -9.64 11.53 -0.12
C GLY A 472 -8.51 10.96 0.76
N VAL A 473 -8.14 11.67 1.82
CA VAL A 473 -7.30 11.12 2.89
C VAL A 473 -7.91 11.48 4.23
N GLU A 474 -8.02 10.50 5.11
CA GLU A 474 -8.49 10.65 6.48
C GLU A 474 -7.49 9.99 7.44
N ALA A 475 -7.20 10.64 8.57
CA ALA A 475 -6.34 10.05 9.59
C ALA A 475 -6.91 10.20 11.00
N SER A 476 -6.80 9.13 11.78
CA SER A 476 -7.21 9.09 13.18
C SER A 476 -6.14 8.48 14.08
N ASN A 477 -6.12 8.92 15.34
CA ASN A 477 -5.33 8.29 16.42
C ASN A 477 -3.82 8.21 16.11
N VAL A 478 -3.27 9.25 15.49
CA VAL A 478 -1.84 9.31 15.14
C VAL A 478 -1.05 10.01 16.22
N THR A 479 0.07 9.42 16.64
CA THR A 479 1.01 10.04 17.58
C THR A 479 2.37 10.25 16.93
N MET A 480 2.90 11.47 17.02
CA MET A 480 4.23 11.83 16.54
C MET A 480 5.07 12.37 17.70
N ASN A 481 6.23 11.76 17.96
CA ASN A 481 7.18 12.14 19.00
C ASN A 481 8.53 12.49 18.38
N ASN A 482 8.87 13.77 18.31
CA ASN A 482 10.03 14.26 17.57
C ASN A 482 10.97 15.07 18.48
N ASN A 483 12.20 14.57 18.63
CA ASN A 483 13.27 15.24 19.37
C ASN A 483 14.35 15.82 18.45
N LYS A 484 14.36 15.44 17.16
CA LYS A 484 15.32 15.90 16.15
C LYS A 484 14.64 16.59 14.99
N SER A 485 14.12 15.81 14.05
CA SER A 485 13.54 16.26 12.78
C SER A 485 12.24 15.52 12.55
N GLY A 486 11.12 16.18 12.83
CA GLY A 486 9.81 15.66 12.49
C GLY A 486 8.89 16.75 12.00
N GLU A 487 7.98 16.36 11.12
CA GLU A 487 7.09 17.29 10.45
C GLU A 487 5.80 16.56 10.07
N LEU A 488 4.65 17.16 10.40
CA LEU A 488 3.37 16.85 9.80
C LEU A 488 3.08 17.88 8.70
N SER A 489 3.06 17.44 7.44
CA SER A 489 2.80 18.32 6.30
C SER A 489 1.55 17.87 5.54
N ILE A 490 0.68 18.83 5.21
CA ILE A 490 -0.67 18.56 4.68
C ILE A 490 -0.91 19.39 3.42
N TRP A 491 -1.31 18.75 2.32
CA TRP A 491 -1.42 19.40 1.01
C TRP A 491 -2.67 18.99 0.23
N GLY A 492 -3.04 19.83 -0.74
CA GLY A 492 -4.03 19.49 -1.76
C GLY A 492 -5.47 19.81 -1.37
N SER A 493 -6.40 18.89 -1.64
CA SER A 493 -7.83 19.01 -1.31
C SER A 493 -8.09 18.88 0.21
N PRO A 494 -9.28 19.26 0.69
CA PRO A 494 -9.63 19.13 2.10
C PRO A 494 -9.39 17.72 2.66
N ILE A 495 -8.94 17.66 3.91
CA ILE A 495 -8.62 16.43 4.65
C ILE A 495 -9.33 16.47 6.01
N HIS A 496 -9.65 15.30 6.56
CA HIS A 496 -10.12 15.16 7.95
C HIS A 496 -9.06 14.46 8.79
N LEU A 497 -8.56 15.15 9.82
CA LEU A 497 -7.69 14.57 10.84
C LEU A 497 -8.40 14.58 12.19
N SER A 498 -8.31 13.47 12.94
CA SER A 498 -8.89 13.37 14.27
C SER A 498 -7.94 12.72 15.28
N ASN A 499 -7.93 13.17 16.53
CA ASN A 499 -7.09 12.61 17.60
C ASN A 499 -5.60 12.54 17.21
N ILE A 500 -5.05 13.62 16.67
CA ILE A 500 -3.64 13.69 16.28
C ILE A 500 -2.83 14.31 17.41
N VAL A 501 -1.76 13.66 17.83
CA VAL A 501 -0.80 14.19 18.82
C VAL A 501 0.53 14.45 18.13
N LEU A 502 0.96 15.70 18.12
CA LEU A 502 2.29 16.13 17.68
C LEU A 502 3.07 16.66 18.89
N ASN A 503 4.08 15.92 19.32
CA ASN A 503 5.01 16.31 20.36
C ASN A 503 6.38 16.59 19.74
N GLY A 504 6.74 17.86 19.60
CA GLY A 504 7.95 18.30 18.91
C GLY A 504 7.84 18.29 17.38
N GLY A 505 8.82 18.90 16.71
CA GLY A 505 8.82 19.04 15.25
C GLY A 505 7.92 20.19 14.76
N ALA A 506 7.48 20.13 13.51
CA ALA A 506 6.68 21.19 12.87
C ALA A 506 5.35 20.69 12.32
N MET A 507 4.38 21.59 12.23
CA MET A 507 3.20 21.41 11.39
C MET A 507 3.17 22.48 10.29
N THR A 508 2.96 22.04 9.06
CA THR A 508 2.89 22.88 7.87
C THR A 508 1.77 22.40 6.94
N GLY A 509 1.31 23.26 6.04
CA GLY A 509 0.44 22.80 4.97
C GLY A 509 0.00 23.89 4.00
N GLY A 510 -0.58 23.43 2.89
CA GLY A 510 -1.17 24.24 1.84
C GLY A 510 -2.36 23.51 1.25
N VAL A 511 -3.47 23.53 1.99
CA VAL A 511 -4.71 22.82 1.65
C VAL A 511 -5.76 23.80 1.13
N ALA A 512 -6.63 23.31 0.24
CA ALA A 512 -7.83 24.03 -0.15
C ALA A 512 -8.79 24.17 1.04
N LYS A 513 -9.68 25.17 0.98
CA LYS A 513 -10.67 25.44 2.04
C LYS A 513 -11.53 24.21 2.35
N GLY A 514 -11.75 23.94 3.65
CA GLY A 514 -12.73 22.95 4.12
C GLY A 514 -12.15 21.77 4.90
N SER A 515 -10.85 21.74 5.19
CA SER A 515 -10.26 20.69 6.06
C SER A 515 -10.82 20.78 7.48
N ILE A 516 -10.86 19.63 8.16
CA ILE A 516 -11.38 19.47 9.51
C ILE A 516 -10.29 18.84 10.37
N PHE A 517 -10.05 19.43 11.55
CA PHE A 517 -9.06 18.99 12.53
C PHE A 517 -9.76 18.84 13.88
N ASP A 518 -10.12 17.62 14.26
CA ASP A 518 -10.81 17.34 15.52
C ASP A 518 -9.83 16.82 16.57
N ARG A 519 -9.78 17.45 17.74
CA ARG A 519 -8.95 17.00 18.87
C ARG A 519 -7.48 16.83 18.49
N ILE A 520 -6.94 17.81 17.75
CA ILE A 520 -5.51 17.89 17.49
C ILE A 520 -4.80 18.46 18.71
N LYS A 521 -3.74 17.79 19.16
CA LYS A 521 -2.87 18.21 20.24
C LYS A 521 -1.48 18.49 19.68
N ILE A 522 -0.97 19.71 19.85
CA ILE A 522 0.37 20.09 19.40
C ILE A 522 1.12 20.67 20.60
N VAL A 523 2.22 20.04 20.99
CA VAL A 523 3.07 20.47 22.11
C VAL A 523 4.54 20.45 21.74
N ASN A 524 5.35 21.31 22.35
CA ASN A 524 6.79 21.43 22.08
C ASN A 524 7.18 21.64 20.60
N ALA A 525 6.26 22.08 19.74
CA ALA A 525 6.53 22.25 18.33
C ALA A 525 7.56 23.37 18.08
N THR A 526 8.49 23.15 17.15
CA THR A 526 9.49 24.12 16.73
C THR A 526 8.90 25.24 15.87
N SER A 527 7.81 24.96 15.16
CA SER A 527 7.06 25.93 14.36
C SER A 527 5.64 25.45 14.08
N MET A 528 4.68 26.37 14.09
CA MET A 528 3.27 26.10 13.78
C MET A 528 2.76 27.10 12.74
N ASN A 529 2.78 26.70 11.47
CA ASN A 529 2.03 27.39 10.41
C ASN A 529 0.83 26.53 10.04
N LEU A 530 -0.32 26.89 10.60
CA LEU A 530 -1.49 26.03 10.56
C LEU A 530 -2.18 26.13 9.19
N PRO A 531 -2.51 24.99 8.55
CA PRO A 531 -3.24 24.99 7.29
C PRO A 531 -4.68 25.50 7.46
N LEU A 532 -5.32 25.94 6.37
CA LEU A 532 -6.74 26.30 6.36
C LEU A 532 -7.61 25.16 6.90
N GLY A 533 -8.56 25.48 7.78
CA GLY A 533 -9.53 24.51 8.26
C GLY A 533 -10.27 24.91 9.53
N THR A 534 -11.13 23.99 9.96
CA THR A 534 -11.87 24.06 11.22
C THR A 534 -11.19 23.17 12.26
N TYR A 535 -10.74 23.77 13.34
CA TYR A 535 -10.08 23.16 14.48
C TYR A 535 -11.07 23.06 15.64
N ASN A 536 -11.50 21.84 15.96
CA ASN A 536 -12.46 21.59 17.04
C ASN A 536 -11.78 20.90 18.22
N ASP A 537 -12.07 21.36 19.43
CA ASP A 537 -11.60 20.76 20.69
C ASP A 537 -10.07 20.53 20.72
N CYS A 538 -9.30 21.49 20.18
CA CYS A 538 -7.86 21.37 20.01
C CYS A 538 -7.08 21.76 21.28
N ASP A 539 -5.86 21.22 21.45
CA ASP A 539 -4.94 21.52 22.54
C ASP A 539 -3.59 21.97 21.96
N LEU A 540 -3.36 23.29 21.92
CA LEU A 540 -2.21 23.89 21.24
C LEU A 540 -1.28 24.56 22.24
N GLU A 541 -0.02 24.15 22.24
CA GLU A 541 1.03 24.74 23.06
C GLU A 541 2.12 25.37 22.18
N SER A 542 2.30 26.69 22.33
CA SER A 542 3.36 27.46 21.66
C SER A 542 4.36 28.04 22.66
N LEU A 543 5.47 27.33 22.88
CA LEU A 543 6.52 27.73 23.84
C LEU A 543 7.65 28.56 23.21
N GLY A 544 7.49 29.04 21.97
CA GLY A 544 8.54 29.74 21.22
C GLY A 544 9.10 31.00 21.91
N GLY A 545 10.40 31.26 21.72
CA GLY A 545 11.15 32.39 22.30
C GLY A 545 11.64 33.45 21.29
N SER A 546 11.09 33.47 20.07
CA SER A 546 11.34 34.52 19.07
C SER A 546 10.01 35.05 18.51
N ILE A 547 9.99 36.29 18.04
CA ILE A 547 8.83 37.01 17.48
C ILE A 547 8.11 36.31 16.29
N ASN A 548 8.68 35.24 15.72
CA ASN A 548 8.07 34.40 14.68
C ASN A 548 7.62 33.02 15.19
N GLY A 549 7.59 32.83 16.52
CA GLY A 549 7.36 31.53 17.17
C GLY A 549 5.92 31.30 17.65
N GLY A 550 4.96 32.11 17.22
CA GLY A 550 3.54 31.95 17.54
C GLY A 550 2.82 30.94 16.64
N ILE A 551 1.50 30.87 16.78
CA ILE A 551 0.63 30.10 15.88
C ILE A 551 0.33 30.99 14.66
N MET A 552 0.89 30.64 13.50
CA MET A 552 0.81 31.45 12.29
C MET A 552 -0.38 31.04 11.42
N LEU A 553 -1.16 32.03 10.97
CA LEU A 553 -2.26 31.89 10.00
C LEU A 553 -1.95 32.78 8.79
N ASP A 554 -1.25 32.21 7.81
CA ASP A 554 -0.71 32.92 6.64
C ASP A 554 -1.50 32.69 5.35
N ASP A 555 -2.44 31.75 5.30
CA ASP A 555 -3.18 31.43 4.07
C ASP A 555 -4.42 32.31 3.85
N ALA A 556 -4.82 32.42 2.59
CA ALA A 556 -6.03 33.11 2.18
C ALA A 556 -7.24 32.17 2.27
N GLY A 557 -8.10 32.36 3.28
CA GLY A 557 -9.32 31.58 3.45
C GLY A 557 -9.82 31.55 4.89
N ALA A 558 -10.76 30.64 5.15
CA ALA A 558 -11.38 30.51 6.45
C ALA A 558 -10.56 29.64 7.42
N TYR A 559 -10.39 30.17 8.63
CA TYR A 559 -9.91 29.47 9.81
C TYR A 559 -10.99 29.52 10.89
N ALA A 560 -11.30 28.40 11.54
CA ALA A 560 -12.20 28.36 12.69
C ALA A 560 -11.56 27.58 13.82
N PHE A 561 -11.59 28.12 15.04
CA PHE A 561 -11.14 27.47 16.27
C PHE A 561 -12.31 27.43 17.24
N ASN A 562 -12.76 26.22 17.59
CA ASN A 562 -13.96 25.99 18.39
C ASN A 562 -13.61 25.13 19.60
N GLY A 563 -13.79 25.64 20.81
CA GLY A 563 -13.55 24.84 22.02
C GLY A 563 -12.08 24.51 22.30
N CYS A 564 -11.14 25.29 21.77
CA CYS A 564 -9.71 24.98 21.89
C CYS A 564 -9.12 25.45 23.23
N THR A 565 -8.11 24.72 23.71
CA THR A 565 -7.23 25.12 24.81
C THR A 565 -5.87 25.53 24.23
N ILE A 566 -5.43 26.76 24.49
CA ILE A 566 -4.27 27.36 23.84
C ILE A 566 -3.31 27.91 24.91
N ARG A 567 -2.16 27.27 25.08
CA ARG A 567 -1.11 27.68 26.04
C ARG A 567 0.08 28.28 25.33
N VAL A 568 0.36 29.56 25.53
CA VAL A 568 1.24 30.29 24.59
C VAL A 568 2.18 31.30 25.27
N ASN A 569 3.43 31.34 24.83
CA ASN A 569 4.29 32.52 24.95
C ASN A 569 3.82 33.59 23.96
N GLN A 570 3.64 33.18 22.69
CA GLN A 570 3.12 33.97 21.58
C GLN A 570 1.93 33.24 20.96
N GLY A 571 0.76 33.87 21.00
CA GLY A 571 -0.49 33.28 20.53
C GLY A 571 -0.69 33.34 19.01
N ILE A 572 -1.95 33.40 18.59
CA ILE A 572 -2.35 33.36 17.19
C ILE A 572 -1.99 34.68 16.49
N LEU A 573 -1.29 34.58 15.35
CA LEU A 573 -0.96 35.69 14.46
C LEU A 573 -1.63 35.52 13.09
N VAL A 574 -2.55 36.42 12.75
CA VAL A 574 -3.19 36.49 11.43
C VAL A 574 -2.47 37.48 10.53
N ASN A 575 -1.98 37.02 9.38
CA ASN A 575 -1.10 37.81 8.53
C ASN A 575 -1.42 37.71 7.03
N ASN A 576 -2.69 37.48 6.69
CA ASN A 576 -3.19 37.49 5.31
C ASN A 576 -4.45 38.35 5.15
N GLU A 577 -4.47 39.28 4.21
CA GLU A 577 -5.62 40.20 3.98
C GLU A 577 -6.91 39.48 3.56
N LYS A 578 -6.82 38.22 3.12
CA LYS A 578 -7.95 37.39 2.72
C LYS A 578 -8.30 36.31 3.75
N ALA A 579 -7.64 36.30 4.92
CA ALA A 579 -7.99 35.38 5.99
C ALA A 579 -9.30 35.78 6.66
N GLU A 580 -10.17 34.82 6.91
CA GLU A 580 -11.39 34.93 7.69
C GLU A 580 -11.24 34.04 8.92
N VAL A 581 -10.98 34.64 10.08
CA VAL A 581 -10.63 33.90 11.30
C VAL A 581 -11.76 33.99 12.31
N THR A 582 -12.26 32.85 12.76
CA THR A 582 -13.21 32.72 13.86
C THR A 582 -12.57 31.95 15.01
N VAL A 583 -12.61 32.50 16.22
CA VAL A 583 -12.17 31.85 17.45
C VAL A 583 -13.30 31.98 18.47
N THR A 584 -13.88 30.84 18.83
CA THR A 584 -15.05 30.77 19.70
C THR A 584 -14.89 29.75 20.80
N ASP A 585 -15.46 30.07 21.97
CA ASP A 585 -15.56 29.18 23.12
C ASP A 585 -14.21 28.56 23.52
N SER A 586 -13.11 29.27 23.29
CA SER A 586 -11.75 28.79 23.50
C SER A 586 -11.09 29.43 24.74
N SER A 587 -10.08 28.76 25.29
CA SER A 587 -9.31 29.24 26.44
C SER A 587 -7.86 29.53 26.07
N PHE A 588 -7.30 30.61 26.59
CA PHE A 588 -5.91 31.01 26.41
C PHE A 588 -5.19 31.18 27.76
N GLU A 589 -4.09 30.46 27.95
CA GLU A 589 -3.16 30.66 29.06
C GLU A 589 -1.88 31.31 28.52
N LEU A 590 -1.64 32.57 28.91
CA LEU A 590 -0.42 33.28 28.55
C LEU A 590 0.64 32.99 29.61
N ILE A 591 1.70 32.33 29.16
CA ILE A 591 2.86 31.98 29.98
C ILE A 591 4.06 32.93 29.76
N ASP A 592 3.93 33.90 28.84
CA ASP A 592 4.85 35.03 28.65
C ASP A 592 4.08 36.33 28.33
N LYS A 593 4.80 37.42 28.08
CA LYS A 593 4.32 38.79 27.96
C LYS A 593 3.85 39.23 26.59
N LEU A 594 3.76 38.31 25.61
CA LEU A 594 3.46 38.72 24.23
C LEU A 594 1.96 38.94 24.05
N TYR A 595 1.21 37.98 23.51
CA TYR A 595 -0.21 38.16 23.24
C TYR A 595 -0.91 36.82 23.05
N ALA A 596 -2.23 36.80 23.23
CA ALA A 596 -3.09 35.66 22.95
C ALA A 596 -3.50 35.61 21.47
N PHE A 597 -3.88 36.77 20.93
CA PHE A 597 -4.38 36.91 19.57
C PHE A 597 -3.96 38.25 18.98
N LYS A 598 -3.43 38.21 17.76
CA LYS A 598 -3.06 39.39 16.99
C LYS A 598 -3.45 39.21 15.53
N ALA A 599 -4.20 40.16 14.97
CA ALA A 599 -4.50 40.20 13.55
C ALA A 599 -3.86 41.43 12.91
N VAL A 600 -2.82 41.22 12.11
CA VAL A 600 -2.16 42.30 11.34
C VAL A 600 -2.85 42.50 10.00
N LYS A 601 -3.26 41.40 9.35
CA LYS A 601 -4.00 41.41 8.08
C LYS A 601 -5.10 40.37 8.14
N ALA A 602 -6.33 40.76 7.79
CA ALA A 602 -7.49 39.86 7.75
C ALA A 602 -8.64 40.48 6.94
N ALA A 603 -9.40 39.64 6.25
CA ALA A 603 -10.69 40.03 5.69
C ALA A 603 -11.73 40.15 6.81
N LYS A 604 -11.72 39.19 7.76
CA LYS A 604 -12.64 39.18 8.89
C LYS A 604 -12.03 38.50 10.10
N VAL A 605 -12.28 39.06 11.28
CA VAL A 605 -12.00 38.44 12.58
C VAL A 605 -13.27 38.35 13.41
N VAL A 606 -13.56 37.18 13.94
CA VAL A 606 -14.61 36.92 14.94
C VAL A 606 -13.93 36.27 16.14
N PHE A 607 -13.93 36.94 17.28
CA PHE A 607 -13.29 36.47 18.51
C PHE A 607 -14.32 36.55 19.64
N GLU A 608 -15.05 35.47 19.87
CA GLU A 608 -16.23 35.46 20.74
C GLU A 608 -16.18 34.42 21.86
N ASN A 609 -16.70 34.77 23.03
CA ASN A 609 -16.90 33.87 24.18
C ASN A 609 -15.63 33.15 24.66
N ASN A 610 -14.45 33.76 24.46
CA ASN A 610 -13.18 33.16 24.87
C ASN A 610 -12.83 33.55 26.31
N VAL A 611 -12.06 32.70 26.99
CA VAL A 611 -11.48 32.96 28.31
C VAL A 611 -9.98 33.13 28.18
N LEU A 612 -9.42 34.23 28.68
CA LEU A 612 -8.01 34.54 28.56
C LEU A 612 -7.43 34.87 29.94
N GLU A 613 -6.28 34.29 30.26
CA GLU A 613 -5.52 34.55 31.48
C GLU A 613 -4.08 34.97 31.15
N ALA A 614 -3.65 36.13 31.65
CA ALA A 614 -2.29 36.63 31.50
C ALA A 614 -1.71 37.02 32.86
N ASN A 615 -0.93 36.11 33.44
CA ASN A 615 -0.34 36.29 34.75
C ASN A 615 1.09 36.85 34.72
N GLN A 616 1.63 37.14 33.53
CA GLN A 616 3.03 37.48 33.32
C GLN A 616 3.26 38.92 32.85
N PHE A 617 2.22 39.71 32.61
CA PHE A 617 2.38 41.09 32.11
C PHE A 617 3.16 41.97 33.09
N ALA A 618 3.91 42.91 32.52
CA ALA A 618 4.82 43.78 33.26
C ALA A 618 4.69 45.27 32.90
N ARG A 619 3.96 45.60 31.83
CA ARG A 619 3.73 46.99 31.40
C ARG A 619 2.25 47.25 31.21
N PRO A 620 1.77 48.47 31.49
CA PRO A 620 0.40 48.86 31.19
C PRO A 620 0.05 48.80 29.70
N THR A 621 1.04 48.74 28.81
CA THR A 621 0.87 48.63 27.36
C THR A 621 0.83 47.19 26.86
N ASP A 622 1.08 46.19 27.71
CA ASP A 622 0.97 44.79 27.33
C ASP A 622 -0.50 44.46 27.03
N TYR A 623 -0.74 43.54 26.08
CA TYR A 623 -2.09 43.27 25.58
C TYR A 623 -2.37 41.81 25.29
N MET A 624 -3.63 41.41 25.42
CA MET A 624 -4.05 40.03 25.12
C MET A 624 -4.53 39.90 23.68
N VAL A 625 -5.33 40.86 23.22
CA VAL A 625 -5.93 40.88 21.88
C VAL A 625 -5.58 42.19 21.16
N MET A 626 -4.95 42.10 19.99
CA MET A 626 -4.59 43.26 19.17
C MET A 626 -5.10 43.14 17.74
N ILE A 627 -5.73 44.22 17.27
CA ILE A 627 -6.00 44.45 15.84
C ILE A 627 -5.00 45.48 15.32
N GLY A 628 -4.22 45.08 14.31
CA GLY A 628 -3.15 45.86 13.70
C GLY A 628 -1.76 45.58 14.29
N ASP A 629 -0.86 46.53 14.07
CA ASP A 629 0.52 46.48 14.53
C ASP A 629 1.04 47.89 14.82
N TYR A 630 1.77 48.05 15.92
CA TYR A 630 2.38 49.33 16.30
C TYR A 630 3.17 49.94 15.14
N TRP A 631 3.97 49.16 14.41
CA TRP A 631 4.84 49.65 13.35
C TRP A 631 4.09 50.10 12.10
N THR A 632 2.88 49.57 11.86
CA THR A 632 2.05 49.90 10.69
C THR A 632 0.86 50.79 11.03
N ARG A 633 0.78 51.31 12.26
CA ARG A 633 -0.36 52.11 12.77
C ARG A 633 -0.72 53.36 11.94
N ASN A 634 0.21 53.88 11.13
CA ASN A 634 -0.02 55.05 10.27
C ASN A 634 -0.36 54.66 8.81
N ASN A 635 -0.34 53.37 8.48
CA ASN A 635 -0.69 52.87 7.15
C ASN A 635 -2.20 52.62 7.06
N PRO A 636 -2.79 52.52 5.86
CA PRO A 636 -4.17 52.07 5.70
C PRO A 636 -4.41 50.70 6.35
N SER A 637 -5.55 50.55 7.04
CA SER A 637 -5.87 49.29 7.72
C SER A 637 -5.97 48.11 6.75
N THR A 638 -5.27 47.04 7.11
CA THR A 638 -5.26 45.74 6.45
C THR A 638 -6.20 44.72 7.11
N VAL A 639 -6.91 45.12 8.17
CA VAL A 639 -7.98 44.33 8.80
C VAL A 639 -9.33 44.95 8.46
N LYS A 640 -10.14 44.29 7.63
CA LYS A 640 -11.37 44.88 7.06
C LYS A 640 -12.56 44.86 8.02
N GLU A 641 -12.71 43.81 8.80
CA GLU A 641 -13.77 43.63 9.80
C GLU A 641 -13.22 42.90 11.04
N ALA A 642 -13.63 43.33 12.23
CA ALA A 642 -13.33 42.64 13.49
C ALA A 642 -14.52 42.72 14.46
N ILE A 643 -14.91 41.59 15.03
CA ILE A 643 -15.94 41.43 16.06
C ILE A 643 -15.30 40.74 17.26
N ILE A 644 -15.26 41.43 18.40
CA ILE A 644 -14.67 40.95 19.65
C ILE A 644 -15.74 41.05 20.73
N ARG A 645 -16.38 39.93 21.08
CA ARG A 645 -17.57 39.93 21.94
C ARG A 645 -17.60 38.84 22.99
N GLY A 646 -18.12 39.13 24.19
CA GLY A 646 -18.43 38.09 25.17
C GLY A 646 -17.22 37.42 25.81
N ASN A 647 -16.02 37.96 25.61
CA ASN A 647 -14.79 37.37 26.14
C ASN A 647 -14.58 37.76 27.60
N THR A 648 -13.94 36.87 28.36
CA THR A 648 -13.49 37.12 29.74
C THR A 648 -11.97 37.18 29.76
N LEU A 649 -11.41 38.34 30.13
CA LEU A 649 -9.97 38.61 30.14
C LEU A 649 -9.51 38.94 31.56
N THR A 650 -8.51 38.22 32.06
CA THR A 650 -7.92 38.47 33.38
C THR A 650 -6.41 38.71 33.27
N SER A 651 -5.93 39.78 33.90
CA SER A 651 -4.50 40.10 33.97
C SER A 651 -4.00 40.27 35.41
N ASN A 652 -2.70 40.03 35.62
CA ASN A 652 -2.01 40.26 36.91
C ASN A 652 -1.79 41.74 37.25
N ILE A 653 -1.78 42.63 36.25
CA ILE A 653 -1.65 44.09 36.40
C ILE A 653 -2.65 44.79 35.50
N GLU A 654 -2.97 46.07 35.77
CA GLU A 654 -3.77 46.87 34.83
C GLU A 654 -3.04 47.00 33.48
N SER A 655 -3.58 46.35 32.45
CA SER A 655 -2.99 46.24 31.11
C SER A 655 -4.00 46.55 29.98
N GLU A 656 -3.55 46.55 28.72
CA GLU A 656 -4.42 46.73 27.55
C GLU A 656 -5.04 45.39 27.13
N GLY A 657 -6.14 44.95 27.74
CA GLY A 657 -6.76 43.67 27.38
C GLY A 657 -7.07 43.54 25.87
N ILE A 658 -7.81 44.51 25.32
CA ILE A 658 -8.19 44.56 23.90
C ILE A 658 -7.75 45.90 23.30
N SER A 659 -6.96 45.88 22.23
CA SER A 659 -6.41 47.09 21.59
C SER A 659 -6.64 47.11 20.08
N THR A 660 -7.27 48.16 19.56
CA THR A 660 -7.44 48.41 18.12
C THR A 660 -6.77 49.71 17.67
N ARG A 661 -6.13 50.46 18.58
CA ARG A 661 -5.45 51.75 18.29
C ARG A 661 -4.32 51.64 17.26
N TYR A 662 -3.90 50.43 16.94
CA TYR A 662 -2.83 50.14 15.98
C TYR A 662 -3.34 49.56 14.67
N ALA A 663 -4.66 49.56 14.44
CA ALA A 663 -5.29 48.97 13.26
C ALA A 663 -4.95 49.69 11.95
N GLY A 664 -4.41 50.92 11.99
CA GLY A 664 -4.12 51.72 10.81
C GLY A 664 -5.16 52.80 10.57
N THR A 665 -4.92 53.65 9.57
CA THR A 665 -5.82 54.72 9.15
C THR A 665 -6.98 54.16 8.31
N GLY A 666 -8.17 54.76 8.41
CA GLY A 666 -9.33 54.37 7.59
C GLY A 666 -9.89 52.97 7.91
N SER A 667 -9.59 52.43 9.09
CA SER A 667 -10.18 51.20 9.61
C SER A 667 -11.70 51.29 9.71
N SER A 668 -12.40 50.27 9.22
CA SER A 668 -13.86 50.12 9.31
C SER A 668 -14.29 49.87 10.76
N ASN A 669 -15.42 50.44 11.19
CA ASN A 669 -15.99 50.34 12.55
C ASN A 669 -15.90 48.93 13.17
N TYR A 670 -14.87 48.64 13.97
CA TYR A 670 -14.76 47.35 14.66
C TYR A 670 -15.79 47.28 15.80
N THR A 671 -16.29 46.09 16.09
CA THR A 671 -17.24 45.87 17.18
C THR A 671 -16.55 45.24 18.38
N VAL A 672 -16.53 45.95 19.51
CA VAL A 672 -16.00 45.46 20.78
C VAL A 672 -17.08 45.61 21.84
N GLU A 673 -17.75 44.52 22.21
CA GLU A 673 -18.89 44.59 23.12
C GLU A 673 -19.08 43.41 24.06
N ASN A 674 -19.75 43.63 25.18
CA ASN A 674 -20.10 42.58 26.16
C ASN A 674 -18.89 41.79 26.71
N ASN A 675 -17.68 42.36 26.72
CA ASN A 675 -16.51 41.69 27.29
C ASN A 675 -16.38 42.01 28.80
N VAL A 676 -15.88 41.06 29.58
CA VAL A 676 -15.54 41.25 31.00
C VAL A 676 -14.02 41.26 31.14
N LEU A 677 -13.47 42.35 31.65
CA LEU A 677 -12.02 42.55 31.78
C LEU A 677 -11.68 42.82 33.25
N THR A 678 -10.81 42.01 33.84
CA THR A 678 -10.32 42.17 35.22
C THR A 678 -8.86 42.59 35.21
N ASN A 679 -8.53 43.73 35.81
CA ASN A 679 -7.21 44.38 35.68
C ASN A 679 -6.81 44.56 34.20
N ALA A 680 -7.76 44.80 33.31
CA ALA A 680 -7.48 45.02 31.90
C ALA A 680 -8.47 46.03 31.34
N LYS A 681 -8.03 46.83 30.36
CA LYS A 681 -8.84 47.88 29.73
C LYS A 681 -8.97 47.68 28.23
N VAL A 682 -10.07 48.17 27.65
CA VAL A 682 -10.21 48.28 26.19
C VAL A 682 -9.63 49.60 25.70
N LYS A 683 -8.79 49.55 24.67
CA LYS A 683 -8.18 50.72 24.03
C LYS A 683 -8.54 50.76 22.55
N LEU A 684 -9.53 51.57 22.21
CA LEU A 684 -10.19 51.54 20.91
C LEU A 684 -9.93 52.80 20.08
N LEU A 685 -10.14 52.71 18.76
CA LEU A 685 -10.23 53.88 17.89
C LEU A 685 -11.60 54.57 18.09
N GLU A 686 -11.68 55.87 17.83
CA GLU A 686 -12.94 56.63 17.98
C GLU A 686 -14.06 56.11 17.07
N THR A 687 -13.69 55.48 15.95
CA THR A 687 -14.62 54.89 14.97
C THR A 687 -15.18 53.54 15.41
N ASP A 688 -14.65 52.93 16.47
CA ASP A 688 -15.07 51.60 16.90
C ASP A 688 -16.38 51.64 17.70
N ARG A 689 -17.22 50.63 17.49
CA ARG A 689 -18.42 50.42 18.28
C ARG A 689 -18.05 49.77 19.62
N LYS A 690 -18.18 50.54 20.70
CA LYS A 690 -18.01 50.08 22.10
C LYS A 690 -19.37 49.97 22.80
N ALA A 691 -19.73 48.80 23.31
CA ALA A 691 -20.95 48.63 24.12
C ALA A 691 -20.75 47.61 25.26
N ASN A 692 -21.26 47.88 26.47
CA ASN A 692 -21.33 46.92 27.58
C ASN A 692 -20.02 46.17 27.94
N ASN A 693 -18.85 46.77 27.72
CA ASN A 693 -17.60 46.19 28.22
C ASN A 693 -17.43 46.56 29.70
N LEU A 694 -17.25 45.57 30.56
CA LEU A 694 -17.12 45.72 32.01
C LEU A 694 -15.63 45.66 32.38
N GLU A 695 -15.06 46.82 32.74
CA GLU A 695 -13.64 46.99 33.07
C GLU A 695 -13.46 47.06 34.61
N GLN A 696 -13.23 45.91 35.25
CA GLN A 696 -13.10 45.73 36.71
C GLN A 696 -11.67 45.99 37.21
#